data_AF-A0A0S8DLU8-F1
#
_entry.id   AF-A0A0S8DLU8-F1
#
_cell.length_a   1.000
_cell.length_b   1.000
_cell.length_c   1.000
_cell.angle_alpha   90.00
_cell.angle_beta   90.00
_cell.angle_gamma   90.00
#
_symmetry.space_group_name_H-M   'P 1'
#
loop_
_entity.id
_entity.type
_entity.pdbx_description
1 polymer ?
#
loop_
_entity_poly.entity_id
_entity_poly.type
_entity_poly.pdbx_seq_one_letter_code
_entity_poly.pdbx_strand_id
1 'polypeptide(L)'
;MRIASVLIIIIASVLSACAERQQAPLFALSDKHTTYDTDKPLIFSAPVTINTEALAPNKETSLQFPLPDGSLTIQLTPVSAADLGLPEAQFAWVGQAKGVTDAFVMRIGPAVEAVVQYNNRTYRLRTIKDKQGVLEIFDQRRFREPPNDAVVEEAPTRKPGDTSPDSSCQDPVDRIDAMVLYTPAARDAAGGVPAVENEIAFAVGRANLAYANSNVAHRLNLIYAGAASYTEASGGVDSNALLGDLSGTSDGTLDTIHALRDSARADLVSLIYETDDSTWCGWGQMQETANANTTDHRAFSVVQRSCAGGYLSFAHELGHNLGADHDRANASNTLDYNVGHIQPVPSTTGIAPWRTVMAYPNPCGGSAAGGSCDRVPWFSNPAVSRSGDATGVALTATDPEHNVNVFTNNDAEVARYRCLRTTSATADVWMKDRWEDTGGEPDTATAGKPMWQSPYIWVRNSEDTTLEHEHEHQDPQLGSTNHVYVKLHNTGGASESADVELYFASASTNLNDPSNWTQIDSVARTIGSGVDIVHFPWSDLPGTGHYCLLARWNTDGSALTFTDLNAAVRADNDLIWRNVNIVGLGGDQAVSSAFTMAGDRATLQTYLMITTKPMSARKIPWAKLATVVLEIDPSVVDTEKLRLEGVEQIDKNRYALPLSNPPKLIGPFVLKPGEQTKLALTVAPDAAAVKEISRSLANPAHFDLTVTQLSSKALEYYQQDHAALYDQPGLVIGGVSYTLTLPAGAN
;
A
#
# COMPACT_ATOMS: atom_id res chain seq x y z
N MET A 1 -40.33 -29.20 -71.73
CA MET A 1 -38.88 -29.05 -71.93
C MET A 1 -38.57 -27.58 -71.76
N ARG A 2 -37.58 -27.08 -71.02
CA ARG A 2 -36.52 -27.60 -70.15
C ARG A 2 -35.93 -26.34 -69.46
N ILE A 3 -35.69 -26.46 -68.15
CA ILE A 3 -34.46 -26.08 -67.42
C ILE A 3 -34.09 -24.58 -67.26
N ALA A 4 -33.62 -24.29 -66.04
CA ALA A 4 -32.93 -23.11 -65.48
C ALA A 4 -33.90 -22.16 -64.72
N SER A 5 -33.81 -21.96 -63.41
CA SER A 5 -32.63 -21.96 -62.53
C SER A 5 -33.01 -22.30 -61.08
N VAL A 6 -32.29 -23.26 -60.51
CA VAL A 6 -32.18 -23.49 -59.07
C VAL A 6 -30.76 -23.08 -58.70
N LEU A 7 -30.58 -21.94 -58.04
CA LEU A 7 -29.50 -21.70 -57.07
C LEU A 7 -29.71 -20.36 -56.35
N ILE A 8 -29.53 -20.38 -55.03
CA ILE A 8 -29.40 -19.24 -54.10
C ILE A 8 -30.73 -18.62 -53.62
N ILE A 9 -31.49 -19.42 -52.87
CA ILE A 9 -32.29 -18.96 -51.72
C ILE A 9 -31.66 -19.68 -50.50
N ILE A 10 -31.50 -18.98 -49.38
CA ILE A 10 -30.72 -19.31 -48.16
C ILE A 10 -29.30 -18.70 -48.14
N ILE A 11 -29.16 -17.37 -48.26
CA ILE A 11 -28.22 -16.54 -47.47
C ILE A 11 -28.83 -15.13 -47.37
N ALA A 12 -29.93 -14.97 -46.62
CA ALA A 12 -30.52 -13.65 -46.38
C ALA A 12 -31.28 -13.57 -45.04
N SER A 13 -30.85 -14.35 -44.03
CA SER A 13 -31.47 -14.33 -42.70
C SER A 13 -30.49 -14.58 -41.56
N VAL A 14 -29.19 -14.31 -41.74
CA VAL A 14 -28.18 -14.32 -40.65
C VAL A 14 -27.28 -13.07 -40.66
N LEU A 15 -27.78 -11.94 -41.17
CA LEU A 15 -27.02 -10.68 -41.22
C LEU A 15 -27.93 -9.48 -40.89
N SER A 16 -28.68 -9.56 -39.79
CA SER A 16 -29.36 -8.41 -39.17
C SER A 16 -29.55 -8.63 -37.66
N ALA A 17 -28.48 -9.07 -36.99
CA ALA A 17 -28.37 -9.03 -35.54
C ALA A 17 -26.89 -8.86 -35.13
N CYS A 18 -26.18 -7.93 -35.77
CA CYS A 18 -25.10 -7.25 -35.07
C CYS A 18 -25.79 -6.23 -34.16
N ALA A 19 -26.26 -6.70 -33.01
CA ALA A 19 -26.47 -5.80 -31.89
C ALA A 19 -25.12 -5.11 -31.65
N GLU A 20 -25.10 -3.80 -31.86
CA GLU A 20 -24.07 -2.91 -31.35
C GLU A 20 -24.01 -3.21 -29.84
N ARG A 21 -23.02 -4.01 -29.45
CA ARG A 21 -22.87 -4.46 -28.06
C ARG A 21 -22.45 -3.21 -27.30
N GLN A 22 -23.42 -2.47 -26.75
CA GLN A 22 -23.15 -1.36 -25.84
C GLN A 22 -22.13 -1.86 -24.82
N GLN A 23 -20.93 -1.26 -24.85
CA GLN A 23 -19.88 -1.59 -23.90
C GLN A 23 -20.44 -1.35 -22.51
N ALA A 24 -20.39 -2.36 -21.64
CA ALA A 24 -20.84 -2.21 -20.27
C ALA A 24 -20.06 -1.06 -19.60
N PRO A 25 -20.73 -0.19 -18.82
CA PRO A 25 -20.07 0.96 -18.22
C PRO A 25 -18.93 0.52 -17.31
N LEU A 26 -17.88 1.34 -17.21
CA LEU A 26 -16.73 1.07 -16.34
C LEU A 26 -17.13 0.98 -14.87
N PHE A 27 -18.21 1.65 -14.47
CA PHE A 27 -18.76 1.50 -13.14
C PHE A 27 -20.26 1.77 -13.11
N ALA A 28 -20.93 1.28 -12.08
CA ALA A 28 -22.33 1.55 -11.78
C ALA A 28 -22.45 2.13 -10.37
N LEU A 29 -23.23 3.21 -10.22
CA LEU A 29 -23.59 3.76 -8.92
C LEU A 29 -24.43 2.74 -8.15
N SER A 30 -24.12 2.53 -6.87
CA SER A 30 -24.99 1.77 -5.99
C SER A 30 -26.07 2.70 -5.39
N ASP A 31 -27.31 2.22 -5.26
CA ASP A 31 -28.52 3.02 -5.04
C ASP A 31 -28.60 3.81 -3.70
N LYS A 32 -27.53 3.94 -2.90
CA LYS A 32 -27.63 4.60 -1.58
C LYS A 32 -26.38 5.40 -1.17
N HIS A 33 -26.70 6.58 -0.63
CA HIS A 33 -25.89 7.58 0.06
C HIS A 33 -25.11 8.57 -0.83
N THR A 34 -25.61 9.80 -0.82
CA THR A 34 -25.04 10.99 -1.43
C THR A 34 -24.82 12.03 -0.34
N THR A 35 -23.57 12.34 -0.01
CA THR A 35 -23.25 13.55 0.74
C THR A 35 -23.03 14.68 -0.26
N TYR A 36 -23.89 15.69 -0.20
CA TYR A 36 -23.72 16.94 -0.94
C TYR A 36 -23.36 18.04 0.06
N ASP A 37 -22.14 18.55 -0.05
CA ASP A 37 -21.68 19.72 0.70
C ASP A 37 -21.08 20.71 -0.28
N THR A 38 -21.84 21.75 -0.61
CA THR A 38 -21.36 22.77 -1.55
C THR A 38 -20.29 23.65 -0.94
N ASP A 39 -20.03 23.60 0.37
CA ASP A 39 -19.08 24.47 1.06
C ASP A 39 -17.66 23.87 1.15
N LYS A 40 -17.47 22.62 0.72
CA LYS A 40 -16.19 21.92 0.71
C LYS A 40 -15.67 21.66 -0.72
N PRO A 41 -14.36 21.38 -0.88
CA PRO A 41 -13.83 20.91 -2.17
C PRO A 41 -14.55 19.67 -2.68
N LEU A 42 -14.77 18.66 -1.83
CA LEU A 42 -15.58 17.47 -2.15
C LEU A 42 -17.07 17.81 -2.11
N ILE A 43 -17.71 17.88 -3.28
CA ILE A 43 -19.13 18.24 -3.41
C ILE A 43 -20.07 17.05 -3.52
N PHE A 44 -19.55 15.88 -3.90
CA PHE A 44 -20.31 14.64 -4.03
C PHE A 44 -19.42 13.44 -3.79
N SER A 45 -19.97 12.42 -3.14
CA SER A 45 -19.36 11.10 -3.02
C SER A 45 -20.45 10.04 -3.09
N ALA A 46 -20.21 8.96 -3.85
CA ALA A 46 -21.11 7.82 -3.91
C ALA A 46 -20.37 6.50 -4.15
N PRO A 47 -20.77 5.41 -3.48
CA PRO A 47 -20.23 4.08 -3.71
C PRO A 47 -20.58 3.55 -5.10
N VAL A 48 -19.62 2.88 -5.75
CA VAL A 48 -19.77 2.31 -7.10
C VAL A 48 -19.25 0.87 -7.16
N THR A 49 -19.75 0.12 -8.14
CA THR A 49 -19.16 -1.15 -8.57
C THR A 49 -18.42 -0.94 -9.87
N ILE A 50 -17.15 -1.33 -9.93
CA ILE A 50 -16.22 -1.16 -11.04
C ILE A 50 -16.17 -2.43 -11.89
N ASN A 51 -16.22 -2.25 -13.19
CA ASN A 51 -16.12 -3.28 -14.21
C ASN A 51 -14.76 -3.21 -14.90
N THR A 52 -13.79 -3.95 -14.37
CA THR A 52 -12.42 -4.00 -14.90
C THR A 52 -12.34 -4.62 -16.30
N GLU A 53 -13.33 -5.42 -16.72
CA GLU A 53 -13.39 -6.01 -18.07
C GLU A 53 -13.61 -4.95 -19.16
N ALA A 54 -14.13 -3.77 -18.80
CA ALA A 54 -14.27 -2.64 -19.72
C ALA A 54 -12.89 -2.05 -20.13
N LEU A 55 -11.83 -2.33 -19.37
CA LEU A 55 -10.45 -1.88 -19.59
C LEU A 55 -9.58 -3.06 -20.00
N ALA A 56 -9.75 -3.51 -21.24
CA ALA A 56 -8.87 -4.51 -21.84
C ALA A 56 -7.47 -3.90 -22.09
N PRO A 57 -6.38 -4.53 -21.61
CA PRO A 57 -5.02 -4.04 -21.77
C PRO A 57 -4.67 -3.60 -23.19
N ASN A 58 -3.98 -2.45 -23.31
CA ASN A 58 -3.41 -1.94 -24.56
C ASN A 58 -4.39 -1.79 -25.75
N LYS A 59 -5.68 -1.63 -25.47
CA LYS A 59 -6.71 -1.39 -26.49
C LYS A 59 -7.32 -0.02 -26.33
N GLU A 60 -7.56 0.64 -27.46
CA GLU A 60 -8.50 1.75 -27.51
C GLU A 60 -9.87 1.26 -27.05
N THR A 61 -10.53 2.08 -26.24
CA THR A 61 -11.84 1.75 -25.70
C THR A 61 -12.63 3.04 -25.47
N SER A 62 -13.92 2.93 -25.21
CA SER A 62 -14.75 4.06 -24.84
C SER A 62 -15.23 3.91 -23.41
N LEU A 63 -15.13 5.00 -22.65
CA LEU A 63 -15.61 5.10 -21.28
C LEU A 63 -16.91 5.90 -21.27
N GLN A 64 -18.02 5.26 -20.91
CA GLN A 64 -19.20 5.99 -20.50
C GLN A 64 -19.11 6.36 -19.02
N PHE A 65 -19.08 7.65 -18.76
CA PHE A 65 -19.06 8.24 -17.45
C PHE A 65 -20.46 8.76 -17.11
N PRO A 66 -21.18 8.17 -16.15
CA PRO A 66 -22.47 8.70 -15.71
C PRO A 66 -22.27 10.06 -15.03
N LEU A 67 -23.04 11.05 -15.44
CA LEU A 67 -23.15 12.37 -14.82
C LEU A 67 -24.50 12.48 -14.11
N PRO A 68 -24.64 13.35 -13.09
CA PRO A 68 -25.94 13.57 -12.43
C PRO A 68 -27.09 13.96 -13.37
N ASP A 69 -26.77 14.55 -14.52
CA ASP A 69 -27.70 15.06 -15.53
C ASP A 69 -27.56 14.39 -16.92
N GLY A 70 -26.82 13.28 -17.03
CA GLY A 70 -26.64 12.57 -18.31
C GLY A 70 -25.48 11.57 -18.31
N SER A 71 -24.80 11.44 -19.44
CA SER A 71 -23.60 10.60 -19.57
C SER A 71 -22.58 11.27 -20.49
N LEU A 72 -21.31 11.22 -20.12
CA LEU A 72 -20.18 11.68 -20.92
C LEU A 72 -19.48 10.45 -21.52
N THR A 73 -19.31 10.42 -22.84
CA THR A 73 -18.52 9.37 -23.51
C THR A 73 -17.12 9.89 -23.79
N ILE A 74 -16.11 9.20 -23.25
CA ILE A 74 -14.70 9.55 -23.36
C ILE A 74 -14.00 8.48 -24.18
N GLN A 75 -13.31 8.89 -25.25
CA GLN A 75 -12.47 7.98 -26.03
C GLN A 75 -11.14 7.82 -25.32
N LEU A 76 -10.79 6.59 -24.96
CA LEU A 76 -9.59 6.25 -24.21
C LEU A 76 -8.54 5.65 -25.15
N THR A 77 -7.36 6.25 -25.17
CA THR A 77 -6.18 5.78 -25.91
C THR A 77 -5.15 5.26 -24.93
N PRO A 78 -4.59 4.05 -25.12
CA PRO A 78 -3.60 3.51 -24.21
C PRO A 78 -2.33 4.36 -24.19
N VAL A 79 -1.71 4.48 -23.01
CA VAL A 79 -0.40 5.10 -22.82
C VAL A 79 0.63 4.01 -22.57
N SER A 80 1.85 4.19 -23.07
CA SER A 80 2.94 3.25 -22.82
C SER A 80 3.27 3.15 -21.32
N ALA A 81 3.44 1.93 -20.81
CA ALA A 81 3.90 1.72 -19.44
C ALA A 81 5.27 2.37 -19.18
N ALA A 82 6.15 2.39 -20.19
CA ALA A 82 7.45 3.05 -20.11
C ALA A 82 7.34 4.57 -19.95
N ASP A 83 6.37 5.22 -20.62
CA ASP A 83 6.13 6.67 -20.46
C ASP A 83 5.62 7.02 -19.07
N LEU A 84 5.05 6.06 -18.36
CA LEU A 84 4.48 6.25 -17.04
C LEU A 84 5.36 5.69 -15.91
N GLY A 85 6.50 5.07 -16.22
CA GLY A 85 7.36 4.40 -15.24
C GLY A 85 6.63 3.25 -14.51
N LEU A 86 5.69 2.58 -15.19
CA LEU A 86 4.88 1.52 -14.59
C LEU A 86 5.39 0.12 -15.00
N PRO A 87 5.24 -0.89 -14.12
CA PRO A 87 5.43 -2.30 -14.48
C PRO A 87 4.53 -2.75 -15.64
N GLU A 88 4.95 -3.77 -16.40
CA GLU A 88 4.19 -4.29 -17.57
C GLU A 88 2.76 -4.78 -17.24
N ALA A 89 2.50 -5.15 -15.98
CA ALA A 89 1.18 -5.57 -15.52
C ALA A 89 0.21 -4.41 -15.23
N GLN A 90 0.67 -3.16 -15.32
CA GLN A 90 -0.13 -1.96 -15.09
C GLN A 90 -0.45 -1.29 -16.43
N PHE A 91 -1.69 -0.81 -16.56
CA PHE A 91 -2.19 -0.25 -17.81
C PHE A 91 -2.80 1.11 -17.56
N ALA A 92 -2.64 2.01 -18.51
CA ALA A 92 -3.24 3.34 -18.42
C ALA A 92 -3.74 3.83 -19.77
N TRP A 93 -4.67 4.77 -19.70
CA TRP A 93 -5.28 5.42 -20.85
C TRP A 93 -5.42 6.91 -20.59
N VAL A 94 -5.21 7.70 -21.64
CA VAL A 94 -5.62 9.11 -21.69
C VAL A 94 -6.92 9.22 -22.45
N GLY A 95 -7.80 10.10 -21.97
CA GLY A 95 -9.14 10.29 -22.51
C GLY A 95 -9.29 11.59 -23.27
N GLN A 96 -10.11 11.56 -24.32
CA GLN A 96 -10.56 12.75 -25.03
C GLN A 96 -12.07 12.76 -25.22
N ALA A 97 -12.69 13.91 -24.94
CA ALA A 97 -14.08 14.20 -25.27
C ALA A 97 -14.29 15.72 -25.35
N LYS A 98 -15.38 16.14 -25.98
CA LYS A 98 -15.73 17.57 -26.06
C LYS A 98 -15.96 18.14 -24.65
N GLY A 99 -15.25 19.23 -24.34
CA GLY A 99 -15.34 19.92 -23.05
C GLY A 99 -14.56 19.26 -21.91
N VAL A 100 -13.92 18.11 -22.16
CA VAL A 100 -12.99 17.48 -21.21
C VAL A 100 -11.61 18.08 -21.39
N THR A 101 -11.04 18.60 -20.31
CA THR A 101 -9.71 19.22 -20.31
C THR A 101 -8.61 18.23 -19.96
N ASP A 102 -8.94 17.22 -19.17
CA ASP A 102 -8.05 16.15 -18.75
C ASP A 102 -8.87 14.88 -18.45
N ALA A 103 -8.39 13.74 -18.89
CA ALA A 103 -8.96 12.45 -18.54
C ALA A 103 -7.84 11.41 -18.52
N PHE A 104 -7.72 10.70 -17.42
CA PHE A 104 -6.72 9.65 -17.24
C PHE A 104 -7.32 8.51 -16.43
N VAL A 105 -7.09 7.29 -16.90
CA VAL A 105 -7.55 6.06 -16.27
C VAL A 105 -6.35 5.17 -16.11
N MET A 106 -6.14 4.63 -14.92
CA MET A 106 -5.09 3.67 -14.63
C MET A 106 -5.71 2.42 -14.01
N ARG A 107 -5.22 1.26 -14.43
CA ARG A 107 -5.60 -0.03 -13.91
C ARG A 107 -4.35 -0.73 -13.39
N ILE A 108 -4.34 -1.02 -12.09
CA ILE A 108 -3.33 -1.84 -11.41
C ILE A 108 -4.06 -3.09 -10.92
N GLY A 109 -3.84 -4.23 -11.58
CA GLY A 109 -4.60 -5.43 -11.26
C GLY A 109 -6.13 -5.21 -11.39
N PRO A 110 -6.92 -5.24 -10.30
CA PRO A 110 -8.37 -5.05 -10.32
C PRO A 110 -8.75 -3.63 -9.90
N ALA A 111 -7.77 -2.85 -9.44
CA ALA A 111 -7.94 -1.49 -8.99
C ALA A 111 -7.99 -0.60 -10.21
N VAL A 112 -8.95 0.32 -10.20
CA VAL A 112 -9.11 1.32 -11.25
C VAL A 112 -9.17 2.66 -10.56
N GLU A 113 -8.20 3.48 -10.92
CA GLU A 113 -8.14 4.88 -10.54
C GLU A 113 -8.40 5.70 -11.81
N ALA A 114 -9.32 6.66 -11.75
CA ALA A 114 -9.58 7.53 -12.88
C ALA A 114 -9.86 8.95 -12.44
N VAL A 115 -9.41 9.90 -13.25
CA VAL A 115 -9.76 11.31 -13.15
C VAL A 115 -10.34 11.77 -14.47
N VAL A 116 -11.41 12.56 -14.41
CA VAL A 116 -11.97 13.30 -15.54
C VAL A 116 -12.21 14.73 -15.08
N GLN A 117 -11.63 15.69 -15.78
CA GLN A 117 -11.88 17.11 -15.58
C GLN A 117 -12.85 17.61 -16.65
N TYR A 118 -13.98 18.12 -16.19
CA TYR A 118 -15.08 18.58 -17.04
C TYR A 118 -15.86 19.69 -16.33
N ASN A 119 -16.04 20.84 -16.99
CA ASN A 119 -16.79 21.99 -16.46
C ASN A 119 -16.35 22.46 -15.06
N ASN A 120 -15.04 22.67 -14.83
CA ASN A 120 -14.44 23.05 -13.54
C ASN A 120 -14.66 22.05 -12.39
N ARG A 121 -15.00 20.80 -12.72
CA ARG A 121 -15.16 19.71 -11.75
C ARG A 121 -14.16 18.61 -12.03
N THR A 122 -13.60 18.07 -10.96
CA THR A 122 -12.80 16.84 -11.01
C THR A 122 -13.68 15.69 -10.59
N TYR A 123 -13.89 14.74 -11.49
CA TYR A 123 -14.54 13.47 -11.19
C TYR A 123 -13.44 12.44 -10.93
N ARG A 124 -13.36 11.94 -9.70
CA ARG A 124 -12.40 10.92 -9.29
C ARG A 124 -13.14 9.60 -9.06
N LEU A 125 -12.73 8.55 -9.75
CA LEU A 125 -13.13 7.18 -9.48
C LEU A 125 -11.94 6.47 -8.86
N ARG A 126 -12.15 5.79 -7.75
CA ARG A 126 -11.09 5.02 -7.08
C ARG A 126 -11.60 3.68 -6.57
N THR A 127 -10.75 2.66 -6.62
CA THR A 127 -11.08 1.34 -6.05
C THR A 127 -10.76 1.35 -4.56
N ILE A 128 -11.74 0.95 -3.75
CA ILE A 128 -11.54 0.75 -2.31
C ILE A 128 -11.13 -0.71 -2.06
N LYS A 129 -11.90 -1.67 -2.59
CA LYS A 129 -11.64 -3.11 -2.44
C LYS A 129 -12.48 -3.93 -3.43
N ASP A 130 -11.93 -4.99 -4.02
CA ASP A 130 -12.67 -6.03 -4.77
C ASP A 130 -13.75 -5.49 -5.72
N LYS A 131 -13.35 -4.66 -6.70
CA LYS A 131 -14.25 -3.96 -7.64
C LYS A 131 -15.23 -2.97 -6.99
N GLN A 132 -15.28 -2.84 -5.67
CA GLN A 132 -16.02 -1.77 -5.01
C GLN A 132 -15.14 -0.52 -4.99
N GLY A 133 -15.72 0.60 -5.37
CA GLY A 133 -15.04 1.88 -5.42
C GLY A 133 -15.93 3.01 -4.94
N VAL A 134 -15.43 4.21 -5.12
CA VAL A 134 -16.19 5.44 -4.88
C VAL A 134 -15.98 6.39 -6.06
N LEU A 135 -17.08 7.04 -6.44
CA LEU A 135 -17.06 8.22 -7.30
C LEU A 135 -17.11 9.46 -6.42
N GLU A 136 -16.13 10.32 -6.55
CA GLU A 136 -16.02 11.60 -5.87
C GLU A 136 -16.03 12.72 -6.90
N ILE A 137 -16.72 13.82 -6.61
CA ILE A 137 -16.72 15.02 -7.45
C ILE A 137 -16.21 16.17 -6.62
N PHE A 138 -15.20 16.88 -7.13
CA PHE A 138 -14.60 18.03 -6.50
C PHE A 138 -14.85 19.30 -7.31
N ASP A 139 -15.05 20.43 -6.63
CA ASP A 139 -15.00 21.77 -7.22
C ASP A 139 -13.55 22.28 -7.14
N GLN A 140 -12.86 22.32 -8.28
CA GLN A 140 -11.43 22.66 -8.30
C GLN A 140 -11.14 24.07 -7.79
N ARG A 141 -12.11 24.97 -7.87
CA ARG A 141 -11.95 26.37 -7.43
C ARG A 141 -11.84 26.51 -5.92
N ARG A 142 -12.11 25.43 -5.18
CA ARG A 142 -12.04 25.37 -3.72
C ARG A 142 -10.75 24.75 -3.21
N PHE A 143 -9.95 24.12 -4.08
CA PHE A 143 -8.59 23.77 -3.74
C PHE A 143 -7.76 25.05 -3.57
N ARG A 144 -6.81 25.00 -2.63
CA ARG A 144 -6.00 26.14 -2.23
C ARG A 144 -4.54 25.82 -2.46
N GLU A 145 -3.80 26.81 -2.94
CA GLU A 145 -2.37 26.73 -3.23
C GLU A 145 -1.61 27.74 -2.36
N PRO A 146 -0.45 27.37 -1.78
CA PRO A 146 0.27 28.20 -0.83
C PRO A 146 0.90 29.44 -1.49
N PRO A 147 0.62 30.68 -1.04
CA PRO A 147 0.98 31.91 -1.75
C PRO A 147 2.48 32.14 -1.96
N ASN A 148 3.34 31.46 -1.21
CA ASN A 148 4.81 31.49 -1.32
C ASN A 148 5.34 30.10 -0.98
N ASP A 149 6.40 29.65 -1.65
CA ASP A 149 7.12 28.43 -1.30
C ASP A 149 7.76 28.56 0.09
N ALA A 150 7.96 27.43 0.78
CA ALA A 150 8.68 27.42 2.04
C ALA A 150 10.16 27.69 1.79
N VAL A 151 10.55 28.96 1.86
CA VAL A 151 11.94 29.36 2.10
C VAL A 151 12.22 29.00 3.55
N VAL A 152 12.69 27.78 3.81
CA VAL A 152 13.16 27.42 5.15
C VAL A 152 14.44 28.23 5.39
N GLU A 153 14.31 29.34 6.16
CA GLU A 153 15.39 30.31 6.39
C GLU A 153 16.58 29.79 7.20
N GLU A 154 16.58 28.55 7.67
CA GLU A 154 17.81 27.92 8.14
C GLU A 154 17.88 26.48 7.62
N ALA A 155 18.72 26.27 6.59
CA ALA A 155 19.17 24.93 6.24
C ALA A 155 19.75 24.26 7.50
N PRO A 156 19.36 23.02 7.84
CA PRO A 156 19.94 22.32 8.96
C PRO A 156 21.47 22.32 8.82
N THR A 157 22.16 22.72 9.90
CA THR A 157 23.63 22.77 9.88
C THR A 157 24.20 21.40 9.56
N ARG A 158 24.81 21.30 8.38
CA ARG A 158 25.48 20.11 7.83
C ARG A 158 26.30 19.40 8.91
N LYS A 159 26.09 18.09 9.10
CA LYS A 159 27.03 17.26 9.85
C LYS A 159 28.40 17.35 9.14
N PRO A 160 29.52 17.53 9.86
CA PRO A 160 30.85 17.52 9.23
C PRO A 160 31.10 16.19 8.51
N GLY A 161 30.99 16.16 7.18
CA GLY A 161 31.18 14.93 6.38
C GLY A 161 30.52 14.90 4.99
N ASP A 162 29.52 15.75 4.72
CA ASP A 162 28.70 15.69 3.48
C ASP A 162 29.42 16.18 2.21
N THR A 163 30.38 15.42 1.69
CA THR A 163 31.15 15.82 0.50
C THR A 163 30.23 16.04 -0.73
N SER A 164 30.60 17.04 -1.56
CA SER A 164 30.24 17.28 -2.97
C SER A 164 29.60 16.09 -3.70
N PRO A 165 28.70 16.32 -4.71
CA PRO A 165 28.12 15.26 -5.51
C PRO A 165 29.20 14.27 -5.93
N ASP A 166 28.95 13.02 -5.56
CA ASP A 166 29.89 11.93 -5.73
C ASP A 166 30.20 11.78 -7.23
N SER A 167 31.41 12.18 -7.64
CA SER A 167 31.86 12.07 -9.03
C SER A 167 31.87 10.64 -9.58
N SER A 168 31.66 9.63 -8.73
CA SER A 168 31.53 8.22 -9.10
C SER A 168 30.09 7.76 -9.36
N CYS A 169 29.10 8.61 -9.13
CA CYS A 169 27.70 8.30 -9.36
C CYS A 169 27.35 8.25 -10.85
N GLN A 170 26.82 7.12 -11.29
CA GLN A 170 26.46 6.86 -12.69
C GLN A 170 24.97 6.59 -12.88
N ASP A 171 24.15 6.91 -11.88
CA ASP A 171 22.71 6.70 -11.95
C ASP A 171 22.15 7.38 -13.21
N PRO A 172 21.24 6.68 -13.93
CA PRO A 172 20.60 7.23 -15.11
C PRO A 172 19.90 8.54 -14.76
N VAL A 173 20.20 9.61 -15.50
CA VAL A 173 19.61 10.94 -15.27
C VAL A 173 18.19 11.05 -15.84
N ASP A 174 17.74 10.03 -16.55
CA ASP A 174 16.36 9.87 -17.04
C ASP A 174 15.46 9.11 -16.07
N ARG A 175 15.94 8.84 -14.84
CA ARG A 175 15.16 8.24 -13.77
C ARG A 175 15.44 8.94 -12.45
N ILE A 176 14.38 9.23 -11.70
CA ILE A 176 14.48 9.80 -10.35
C ILE A 176 13.76 8.86 -9.40
N ASP A 177 14.47 8.32 -8.41
CA ASP A 177 13.90 7.36 -7.47
C ASP A 177 13.09 8.09 -6.38
N ALA A 178 11.82 7.73 -6.24
CA ALA A 178 10.87 8.37 -5.34
C ALA A 178 10.42 7.41 -4.24
N MET A 179 10.50 7.87 -2.99
CA MET A 179 9.85 7.26 -1.84
C MET A 179 8.61 8.06 -1.49
N VAL A 180 7.46 7.38 -1.41
CA VAL A 180 6.19 8.03 -1.04
C VAL A 180 5.65 7.41 0.24
N LEU A 181 5.57 8.21 1.27
CA LEU A 181 5.06 7.82 2.57
C LEU A 181 3.60 8.20 2.71
N TYR A 182 2.89 7.56 3.62
CA TYR A 182 1.52 7.96 3.99
C TYR A 182 1.28 7.86 5.48
N THR A 183 0.47 8.76 6.03
CA THR A 183 0.06 8.68 7.43
C THR A 183 -0.97 7.54 7.64
N PRO A 184 -1.17 7.05 8.88
CA PRO A 184 -2.24 6.11 9.18
C PRO A 184 -3.64 6.65 8.84
N ALA A 185 -3.86 7.97 8.96
CA ALA A 185 -5.13 8.60 8.61
C ALA A 185 -5.38 8.57 7.08
N ALA A 186 -4.35 8.84 6.27
CA ALA A 186 -4.41 8.70 4.81
C ALA A 186 -4.71 7.26 4.38
N ARG A 187 -4.05 6.27 4.99
CA ARG A 187 -4.34 4.85 4.78
C ARG A 187 -5.80 4.52 5.08
N ASP A 188 -6.28 4.92 6.26
CA ASP A 188 -7.62 4.56 6.73
C ASP A 188 -8.71 5.24 5.87
N ALA A 189 -8.49 6.46 5.43
CA ALA A 189 -9.40 7.20 4.55
C ALA A 189 -9.38 6.71 3.09
N ALA A 190 -8.25 6.18 2.61
CA ALA A 190 -8.18 5.52 1.30
C ALA A 190 -8.98 4.21 1.30
N GLY A 191 -8.95 3.45 2.39
CA GLY A 191 -9.63 2.16 2.52
C GLY A 191 -8.73 1.00 2.92
N GLY A 192 -7.50 1.29 3.37
CA GLY A 192 -6.49 0.31 3.72
C GLY A 192 -5.21 0.49 2.91
N VAL A 193 -4.22 -0.38 3.18
CA VAL A 193 -2.89 -0.33 2.53
C VAL A 193 -3.00 -0.46 1.00
N PRO A 194 -3.71 -1.45 0.43
CA PRO A 194 -3.79 -1.57 -1.03
C PRO A 194 -4.40 -0.34 -1.70
N ALA A 195 -5.41 0.29 -1.08
CA ALA A 195 -6.06 1.47 -1.63
C ALA A 195 -5.15 2.71 -1.63
N VAL A 196 -4.44 2.98 -0.52
CA VAL A 196 -3.54 4.15 -0.46
C VAL A 196 -2.33 3.99 -1.37
N GLU A 197 -1.77 2.78 -1.48
CA GLU A 197 -0.65 2.51 -2.39
C GLU A 197 -1.07 2.61 -3.85
N ASN A 198 -2.30 2.21 -4.21
CA ASN A 198 -2.85 2.45 -5.54
C ASN A 198 -3.06 3.94 -5.84
N GLU A 199 -3.54 4.73 -4.87
CA GLU A 199 -3.67 6.19 -5.03
C GLU A 199 -2.29 6.87 -5.20
N ILE A 200 -1.26 6.37 -4.49
CA ILE A 200 0.14 6.81 -4.65
C ILE A 200 0.68 6.48 -6.04
N ALA A 201 0.53 5.22 -6.47
CA ALA A 201 0.95 4.81 -7.81
C ALA A 201 0.23 5.63 -8.90
N PHE A 202 -1.05 5.96 -8.69
CA PHE A 202 -1.81 6.84 -9.57
C PHE A 202 -1.24 8.25 -9.62
N ALA A 203 -0.88 8.83 -8.48
CA ALA A 203 -0.25 10.15 -8.41
C ALA A 203 1.12 10.17 -9.12
N VAL A 204 1.94 9.13 -8.95
CA VAL A 204 3.23 8.95 -9.65
C VAL A 204 3.01 8.82 -11.16
N GLY A 205 2.08 7.95 -11.59
CA GLY A 205 1.75 7.79 -13.01
C GLY A 205 1.24 9.10 -13.64
N ARG A 206 0.46 9.90 -12.90
CA ARG A 206 0.01 11.23 -13.33
C ARG A 206 1.16 12.24 -13.45
N ALA A 207 2.12 12.22 -12.54
CA ALA A 207 3.33 13.05 -12.65
C ALA A 207 4.19 12.64 -13.87
N ASN A 208 4.39 11.34 -14.08
CA ASN A 208 5.08 10.81 -15.26
C ASN A 208 4.38 11.13 -16.58
N LEU A 209 3.05 11.10 -16.60
CA LEU A 209 2.28 11.59 -17.73
C LEU A 209 2.57 13.07 -17.99
N ALA A 210 2.66 13.91 -16.95
CA ALA A 210 2.98 15.32 -17.11
C ALA A 210 4.39 15.55 -17.65
N TYR A 211 5.38 14.78 -17.21
CA TYR A 211 6.74 14.79 -17.78
C TYR A 211 6.73 14.37 -19.25
N ALA A 212 6.08 13.26 -19.59
CA ALA A 212 5.96 12.74 -20.95
C ALA A 212 5.29 13.75 -21.90
N ASN A 213 4.14 14.27 -21.48
CA ASN A 213 3.38 15.28 -22.21
C ASN A 213 4.19 16.56 -22.49
N SER A 214 5.19 16.85 -21.66
CA SER A 214 6.01 18.07 -21.71
C SER A 214 7.36 17.84 -22.37
N ASN A 215 7.63 16.64 -22.91
CA ASN A 215 8.91 16.25 -23.48
C ASN A 215 10.08 16.40 -22.48
N VAL A 216 9.83 16.06 -21.22
CA VAL A 216 10.86 15.91 -20.18
C VAL A 216 11.45 14.50 -20.31
N ALA A 217 12.76 14.38 -20.15
CA ALA A 217 13.46 13.10 -20.32
C ALA A 217 13.22 12.16 -19.13
N HIS A 218 13.31 12.67 -17.90
CA HIS A 218 13.21 11.82 -16.72
C HIS A 218 11.81 11.26 -16.47
N ARG A 219 11.75 10.13 -15.76
CA ARG A 219 10.55 9.60 -15.12
C ARG A 219 10.83 9.30 -13.65
N LEU A 220 9.81 9.48 -12.82
CA LEU A 220 9.82 8.98 -11.45
C LEU A 220 9.75 7.47 -11.48
N ASN A 221 10.55 6.85 -10.61
CA ASN A 221 10.44 5.44 -10.30
C ASN A 221 10.08 5.29 -8.82
N LEU A 222 8.90 4.73 -8.55
CA LEU A 222 8.42 4.50 -7.19
C LEU A 222 9.15 3.29 -6.59
N ILE A 223 10.19 3.55 -5.80
CA ILE A 223 11.00 2.51 -5.15
C ILE A 223 10.41 2.06 -3.80
N TYR A 224 9.59 2.91 -3.17
CA TYR A 224 9.00 2.62 -1.87
C TYR A 224 7.67 3.34 -1.71
N ALA A 225 6.66 2.60 -1.26
CA ALA A 225 5.45 3.15 -0.66
C ALA A 225 5.26 2.53 0.73
N GLY A 226 4.92 3.33 1.74
CA GLY A 226 4.74 2.78 3.09
C GLY A 226 4.28 3.78 4.15
N ALA A 227 3.90 3.24 5.30
CA ALA A 227 3.36 4.04 6.39
C ALA A 227 4.45 4.83 7.11
N ALA A 228 4.22 6.14 7.30
CA ALA A 228 4.97 6.95 8.23
C ALA A 228 4.38 6.84 9.64
N SER A 229 5.23 6.77 10.66
CA SER A 229 4.80 6.82 12.07
C SER A 229 4.51 8.26 12.50
N TYR A 230 3.48 8.87 11.89
CA TYR A 230 3.02 10.22 12.18
C TYR A 230 1.52 10.22 12.50
N THR A 231 1.13 10.87 13.59
CA THR A 231 -0.29 11.00 13.97
C THR A 231 -0.76 12.41 13.65
N GLU A 232 -1.69 12.53 12.71
CA GLU A 232 -2.28 13.81 12.34
C GLU A 232 -3.11 14.40 13.49
N ALA A 233 -2.99 15.71 13.68
CA ALA A 233 -3.77 16.42 14.68
C ALA A 233 -5.25 16.52 14.27
N SER A 234 -6.16 16.27 15.21
CA SER A 234 -7.61 16.28 14.96
C SER A 234 -8.21 17.65 14.59
N GLY A 235 -7.43 18.72 14.74
CA GLY A 235 -7.82 20.10 14.39
C GLY A 235 -7.38 20.54 12.99
N GLY A 236 -6.75 19.66 12.21
CA GLY A 236 -6.09 20.01 10.95
C GLY A 236 -4.58 19.78 11.01
N VAL A 237 -3.97 19.56 9.85
CA VAL A 237 -2.51 19.48 9.70
C VAL A 237 -2.00 20.85 9.25
N ASP A 238 -1.01 21.39 9.95
CA ASP A 238 -0.19 22.47 9.40
C ASP A 238 0.83 21.82 8.47
N SER A 239 0.56 21.86 7.16
CA SER A 239 1.36 21.17 6.17
C SER A 239 2.77 21.75 6.03
N ASN A 240 2.97 23.04 6.28
CA ASN A 240 4.31 23.63 6.28
C ASN A 240 5.13 23.14 7.48
N ALA A 241 4.52 23.07 8.67
CA ALA A 241 5.17 22.48 9.83
C ALA A 241 5.48 20.99 9.60
N LEU A 242 4.55 20.23 8.99
CA LEU A 242 4.76 18.82 8.64
C LEU A 242 5.90 18.63 7.63
N LEU A 243 6.06 19.53 6.67
CA LEU A 243 7.22 19.52 5.76
C LEU A 243 8.53 19.78 6.53
N GLY A 244 8.49 20.67 7.53
CA GLY A 244 9.57 20.87 8.49
C GLY A 244 9.93 19.58 9.23
N ASP A 245 8.95 18.92 9.85
CA ASP A 245 9.12 17.65 10.55
C ASP A 245 9.67 16.54 9.62
N LEU A 246 9.20 16.49 8.36
CA LEU A 246 9.64 15.49 7.39
C LEU A 246 11.09 15.71 6.92
N SER A 247 11.47 16.96 6.69
CA SER A 247 12.81 17.32 6.18
C SER A 247 13.85 17.47 7.29
N GLY A 248 13.42 17.70 8.53
CA GLY A 248 14.24 17.76 9.74
C GLY A 248 14.80 16.39 10.13
N THR A 249 15.96 16.38 10.79
CA THR A 249 16.69 15.15 11.15
C THR A 249 16.90 14.95 12.64
N SER A 250 16.35 15.81 13.49
CA SER A 250 16.70 15.85 14.91
C SER A 250 15.64 16.41 15.84
N ASP A 251 14.41 16.61 15.38
CA ASP A 251 13.33 17.15 16.23
C ASP A 251 12.55 16.05 16.98
N GLY A 252 12.89 14.78 16.75
CA GLY A 252 12.26 13.61 17.35
C GLY A 252 11.00 13.15 16.64
N THR A 253 10.59 13.83 15.56
CA THR A 253 9.42 13.51 14.76
C THR A 253 9.88 13.12 13.37
N LEU A 254 9.42 11.98 12.84
CA LEU A 254 9.75 11.55 11.48
C LEU A 254 11.25 11.35 11.15
N ASP A 255 12.19 11.59 12.07
CA ASP A 255 13.64 11.44 11.90
C ASP A 255 14.07 10.09 11.30
N THR A 256 13.35 9.01 11.60
CA THR A 256 13.66 7.66 11.09
C THR A 256 13.48 7.54 9.57
N ILE A 257 12.74 8.47 8.95
CA ILE A 257 12.53 8.50 7.49
C ILE A 257 13.83 8.76 6.75
N HIS A 258 14.81 9.47 7.33
CA HIS A 258 16.09 9.71 6.64
C HIS A 258 16.90 8.43 6.49
N ALA A 259 16.91 7.56 7.51
CA ALA A 259 17.54 6.24 7.39
C ALA A 259 16.82 5.37 6.35
N LEU A 260 15.49 5.43 6.30
CA LEU A 260 14.69 4.74 5.30
C LEU A 260 14.91 5.30 3.88
N ARG A 261 15.04 6.62 3.73
CA ARG A 261 15.38 7.29 2.46
C ARG A 261 16.74 6.82 1.96
N ASP A 262 17.71 6.74 2.86
CA ASP A 262 19.06 6.27 2.56
C ASP A 262 19.06 4.78 2.17
N SER A 263 18.30 3.93 2.88
CA SER A 263 18.24 2.48 2.59
C SER A 263 17.47 2.18 1.30
N ALA A 264 16.35 2.85 1.08
CA ALA A 264 15.58 2.74 -0.15
C ALA A 264 16.33 3.37 -1.34
N ARG A 265 17.24 4.33 -1.07
CA ARG A 265 17.88 5.22 -2.05
C ARG A 265 16.91 6.13 -2.78
N ALA A 266 16.04 6.78 -2.03
CA ALA A 266 15.14 7.76 -2.61
C ALA A 266 15.84 9.09 -2.87
N ASP A 267 15.84 9.51 -4.13
CA ASP A 267 16.19 10.86 -4.52
C ASP A 267 15.16 11.84 -3.97
N LEU A 268 13.87 11.58 -4.20
CA LEU A 268 12.77 12.43 -3.73
C LEU A 268 11.92 11.71 -2.66
N VAL A 269 11.41 12.48 -1.70
CA VAL A 269 10.53 11.98 -0.65
C VAL A 269 9.25 12.81 -0.60
N SER A 270 8.11 12.15 -0.60
CA SER A 270 6.81 12.80 -0.43
C SER A 270 6.01 12.12 0.67
N LEU A 271 5.30 12.88 1.51
CA LEU A 271 4.39 12.35 2.52
C LEU A 271 2.93 12.72 2.20
N ILE A 272 2.09 11.70 2.08
CA ILE A 272 0.64 11.84 1.88
C ILE A 272 -0.08 11.87 3.23
N TYR A 273 -0.85 12.93 3.47
CA TYR A 273 -1.69 13.10 4.67
C TYR A 273 -3.18 13.25 4.31
N GLU A 274 -4.08 13.03 5.27
CA GLU A 274 -5.54 13.09 5.05
C GLU A 274 -6.18 14.36 5.61
N THR A 275 -5.97 14.61 6.90
CA THR A 275 -6.75 15.55 7.69
C THR A 275 -6.64 16.92 7.05
N ASP A 276 -7.80 17.53 6.84
CA ASP A 276 -7.91 18.79 6.13
C ASP A 276 -6.95 19.82 6.71
N ASP A 277 -5.95 20.17 5.91
CA ASP A 277 -5.20 21.38 6.16
C ASP A 277 -6.15 22.51 5.76
N SER A 278 -6.62 23.28 6.73
CA SER A 278 -7.51 24.44 6.50
C SER A 278 -6.94 25.50 5.56
N THR A 279 -5.72 25.26 5.06
CA THR A 279 -4.85 26.18 4.37
C THR A 279 -4.50 25.66 2.97
N TRP A 280 -3.81 24.52 2.75
CA TRP A 280 -3.20 24.19 1.43
C TRP A 280 -3.25 22.70 0.98
N CYS A 281 -3.13 22.45 -0.33
CA CYS A 281 -3.10 21.10 -0.92
C CYS A 281 -1.73 20.39 -0.82
N GLY A 282 -0.66 21.11 -0.50
CA GLY A 282 0.69 20.56 -0.38
C GLY A 282 1.73 21.65 -0.19
N TRP A 283 2.95 21.21 0.11
CA TRP A 283 4.17 22.02 0.11
C TRP A 283 5.34 21.20 -0.42
N GLY A 284 6.15 21.79 -1.28
CA GLY A 284 7.42 21.27 -1.73
C GLY A 284 8.54 22.25 -1.42
N GLN A 285 9.70 21.72 -1.05
CA GLN A 285 10.92 22.54 -1.00
C GLN A 285 11.40 22.80 -2.43
N MET A 286 11.61 24.07 -2.79
CA MET A 286 12.08 24.44 -4.12
C MET A 286 13.58 24.70 -4.16
N GLN A 287 14.28 24.27 -5.20
CA GLN A 287 15.68 24.69 -5.45
C GLN A 287 15.77 26.16 -5.92
N GLU A 288 16.55 26.99 -5.23
CA GLU A 288 16.66 28.44 -5.51
C GLU A 288 17.64 28.80 -6.65
N THR A 289 18.55 27.89 -7.00
CA THR A 289 19.53 28.07 -8.07
C THR A 289 19.72 26.76 -8.81
N ALA A 290 19.69 26.79 -10.14
CA ALA A 290 20.07 25.64 -10.95
C ALA A 290 21.54 25.26 -10.66
N ASN A 291 21.83 23.95 -10.56
CA ASN A 291 23.19 23.41 -10.46
C ASN A 291 23.94 23.79 -9.16
N ALA A 292 23.27 23.71 -8.01
CA ALA A 292 23.87 24.00 -6.71
C ALA A 292 24.11 22.71 -5.93
N ASN A 293 25.28 22.11 -6.17
CA ASN A 293 25.94 20.91 -5.62
C ASN A 293 25.66 20.42 -4.15
N THR A 294 24.60 20.82 -3.46
CA THR A 294 24.21 20.48 -2.08
C THR A 294 22.70 20.74 -1.84
N THR A 295 21.81 20.43 -2.79
CA THR A 295 20.36 20.70 -2.66
C THR A 295 19.51 19.51 -2.18
N ASP A 296 20.11 18.39 -1.77
CA ASP A 296 19.41 17.16 -1.35
C ASP A 296 18.46 17.32 -0.14
N HIS A 297 18.73 18.33 0.70
CA HIS A 297 17.86 18.79 1.78
C HIS A 297 16.55 19.44 1.28
N ARG A 298 16.40 19.66 -0.03
CA ARG A 298 15.20 20.22 -0.71
C ARG A 298 14.38 19.16 -1.44
N ALA A 299 14.64 17.89 -1.19
CA ALA A 299 14.01 16.77 -1.88
C ALA A 299 12.67 16.33 -1.27
N PHE A 300 12.12 17.12 -0.35
CA PHE A 300 10.96 16.73 0.44
C PHE A 300 9.71 17.51 0.01
N SER A 301 8.58 16.82 0.06
CA SER A 301 7.25 17.39 -0.14
C SER A 301 6.22 16.73 0.78
N VAL A 302 5.11 17.43 1.02
CA VAL A 302 3.92 16.89 1.69
C VAL A 302 2.70 17.22 0.86
N VAL A 303 1.74 16.31 0.75
CA VAL A 303 0.58 16.46 -0.15
C VAL A 303 -0.68 15.91 0.49
N GLN A 304 -1.76 16.67 0.44
CA GLN A 304 -3.07 16.19 0.88
C GLN A 304 -3.58 15.12 -0.11
N ARG A 305 -4.00 13.96 0.40
CA ARG A 305 -4.42 12.80 -0.41
C ARG A 305 -5.49 13.11 -1.46
N SER A 306 -6.46 13.97 -1.12
CA SER A 306 -7.53 14.37 -2.04
C SER A 306 -7.02 15.22 -3.22
N CYS A 307 -5.93 15.97 -3.04
CA CYS A 307 -5.32 16.81 -4.07
C CYS A 307 -4.27 16.07 -4.91
N ALA A 308 -3.62 15.04 -4.34
CA ALA A 308 -2.40 14.41 -4.87
C ALA A 308 -2.45 14.10 -6.38
N GLY A 309 -3.24 13.10 -6.80
CA GLY A 309 -3.32 12.70 -8.21
C GLY A 309 -4.39 13.45 -9.01
N GLY A 310 -5.53 13.73 -8.39
CA GLY A 310 -6.71 14.30 -9.06
C GLY A 310 -6.58 15.78 -9.40
N TYR A 311 -5.87 16.54 -8.57
CA TYR A 311 -5.62 17.97 -8.76
C TYR A 311 -4.13 18.26 -9.08
N LEU A 312 -3.34 17.20 -9.31
CA LEU A 312 -1.93 17.23 -9.70
C LEU A 312 -1.00 17.90 -8.67
N SER A 313 -1.42 18.03 -7.40
CA SER A 313 -0.57 18.61 -6.36
C SER A 313 0.69 17.79 -6.12
N PHE A 314 0.63 16.45 -6.25
CA PHE A 314 1.84 15.63 -6.14
C PHE A 314 2.88 16.00 -7.22
N ALA A 315 2.45 16.15 -8.48
CA ALA A 315 3.34 16.59 -9.55
C ALA A 315 3.82 18.04 -9.35
N HIS A 316 2.98 18.89 -8.75
CA HIS A 316 3.31 20.29 -8.43
C HIS A 316 4.45 20.37 -7.40
N GLU A 317 4.32 19.67 -6.27
CA GLU A 317 5.33 19.71 -5.21
C GLU A 317 6.66 19.10 -5.66
N LEU A 318 6.63 18.02 -6.46
CA LEU A 318 7.86 17.49 -7.06
C LEU A 318 8.44 18.44 -8.12
N GLY A 319 7.60 19.23 -8.79
CA GLY A 319 8.02 20.34 -9.64
C GLY A 319 8.87 21.35 -8.87
N HIS A 320 8.45 21.73 -7.66
CA HIS A 320 9.27 22.55 -6.76
C HIS A 320 10.59 21.84 -6.42
N ASN A 321 10.58 20.56 -6.03
CA ASN A 321 11.81 19.83 -5.71
C ASN A 321 12.82 19.78 -6.89
N LEU A 322 12.33 19.89 -8.13
CA LEU A 322 13.13 19.99 -9.36
C LEU A 322 13.48 21.43 -9.77
N GLY A 323 13.05 22.41 -8.98
CA GLY A 323 13.37 23.83 -9.13
C GLY A 323 12.41 24.60 -10.02
N ALA A 324 11.19 24.12 -10.30
CA ALA A 324 10.17 24.94 -10.95
C ALA A 324 9.44 25.84 -9.93
N ASP A 325 9.13 27.07 -10.35
CA ASP A 325 8.34 28.03 -9.58
C ASP A 325 6.92 28.10 -10.16
N HIS A 326 6.04 28.78 -9.45
CA HIS A 326 4.67 29.06 -9.87
C HIS A 326 4.61 29.87 -11.17
N ASP A 327 3.41 30.20 -11.66
CA ASP A 327 3.31 31.19 -12.75
C ASP A 327 3.83 32.57 -12.33
N ARG A 328 4.11 33.42 -13.32
CA ARG A 328 4.74 34.73 -13.12
C ARG A 328 4.05 35.64 -12.08
N ALA A 329 2.73 35.53 -11.90
CA ALA A 329 2.03 36.37 -10.92
C ALA A 329 2.21 35.88 -9.47
N ASN A 330 2.66 34.65 -9.28
CA ASN A 330 2.77 33.96 -7.99
C ASN A 330 4.19 33.42 -7.73
N ALA A 331 5.14 33.66 -8.64
CA ALA A 331 6.52 33.22 -8.51
C ALA A 331 7.26 33.97 -7.39
N SER A 332 8.17 33.27 -6.72
CA SER A 332 8.90 33.75 -5.54
C SER A 332 10.40 33.94 -5.76
N ASN A 333 10.96 33.42 -6.86
CA ASN A 333 12.40 33.25 -7.04
C ASN A 333 13.13 34.26 -7.97
N THR A 334 14.39 33.92 -8.27
CA THR A 334 15.36 34.69 -9.07
C THR A 334 15.50 34.27 -10.55
N LEU A 335 14.93 33.13 -10.97
CA LEU A 335 15.01 32.62 -12.34
C LEU A 335 13.78 33.03 -13.17
N ASP A 336 13.91 34.03 -14.02
CA ASP A 336 12.78 34.62 -14.77
C ASP A 336 11.99 33.66 -15.69
N TYR A 337 12.51 32.45 -15.95
CA TYR A 337 11.98 31.49 -16.92
C TYR A 337 11.34 30.24 -16.32
N ASN A 338 11.61 29.88 -15.06
CA ASN A 338 11.28 28.56 -14.54
C ASN A 338 9.82 28.45 -14.03
N VAL A 339 8.93 29.29 -14.58
CA VAL A 339 7.55 29.52 -14.15
C VAL A 339 6.54 28.72 -14.97
N GLY A 340 5.37 28.47 -14.38
CA GLY A 340 4.21 27.89 -15.06
C GLY A 340 3.61 28.80 -16.14
N HIS A 341 2.82 28.20 -17.04
CA HIS A 341 2.11 28.86 -18.14
C HIS A 341 0.59 28.80 -17.96
N ILE A 342 -0.08 29.89 -18.32
CA ILE A 342 -1.54 30.04 -18.30
C ILE A 342 -2.02 30.38 -19.71
N GLN A 343 -2.96 29.58 -20.23
CA GLN A 343 -3.64 29.83 -21.51
C GLN A 343 -5.11 30.22 -21.26
N PRO A 344 -5.39 31.52 -21.03
CA PRO A 344 -6.74 31.99 -20.69
C PRO A 344 -7.69 32.00 -21.90
N VAL A 345 -7.15 32.06 -23.13
CA VAL A 345 -7.92 32.10 -24.38
C VAL A 345 -7.31 31.11 -25.38
N PRO A 346 -7.66 29.81 -25.30
CA PRO A 346 -7.19 28.81 -26.26
C PRO A 346 -7.53 29.19 -27.70
N SER A 347 -6.60 29.02 -28.64
CA SER A 347 -6.81 29.36 -30.06
C SER A 347 -7.78 28.40 -30.75
N THR A 348 -7.85 27.15 -30.28
CA THR A 348 -8.76 26.13 -30.82
C THR A 348 -10.14 26.24 -30.19
N THR A 349 -11.15 26.36 -31.05
CA THR A 349 -12.57 26.45 -30.62
C THR A 349 -13.00 25.19 -29.86
N GLY A 350 -13.63 25.39 -28.71
CA GLY A 350 -14.18 24.30 -27.88
C GLY A 350 -13.21 23.74 -26.83
N ILE A 351 -11.98 24.28 -26.76
CA ILE A 351 -11.05 24.01 -25.66
C ILE A 351 -11.31 25.02 -24.53
N ALA A 352 -11.52 24.52 -23.31
CA ALA A 352 -11.66 25.39 -22.14
C ALA A 352 -10.30 26.00 -21.74
N PRO A 353 -10.27 27.19 -21.12
CA PRO A 353 -9.05 27.77 -20.57
C PRO A 353 -8.30 26.79 -19.66
N TRP A 354 -6.98 26.77 -19.77
CA TRP A 354 -6.16 25.77 -19.07
C TRP A 354 -4.85 26.38 -18.57
N ARG A 355 -4.21 25.69 -17.63
CA ARG A 355 -2.92 26.07 -17.04
C ARG A 355 -2.04 24.84 -16.81
N THR A 356 -0.72 25.02 -16.90
CA THR A 356 0.25 23.96 -16.60
C THR A 356 0.28 23.64 -15.10
N VAL A 357 0.93 22.53 -14.74
CA VAL A 357 1.01 22.00 -13.36
C VAL A 357 1.40 23.09 -12.34
N MET A 358 2.43 23.90 -12.62
CA MET A 358 2.94 24.91 -11.70
C MET A 358 2.12 26.20 -11.61
N ALA A 359 1.26 26.47 -12.59
CA ALA A 359 0.53 27.73 -12.62
C ALA A 359 -0.69 27.69 -11.70
N TYR A 360 -1.10 28.83 -11.15
CA TYR A 360 -2.29 28.98 -10.31
C TYR A 360 -3.55 29.24 -11.14
N PRO A 361 -4.76 29.04 -10.57
CA PRO A 361 -6.01 29.22 -11.34
C PRO A 361 -6.28 30.69 -11.73
N ASN A 362 -5.60 31.66 -11.10
CA ASN A 362 -5.67 33.09 -11.41
C ASN A 362 -4.45 33.51 -12.25
N PRO A 363 -4.56 34.43 -13.23
CA PRO A 363 -5.61 35.43 -13.43
C PRO A 363 -6.59 35.11 -14.57
N CYS A 364 -7.11 33.88 -14.68
CA CYS A 364 -8.12 33.55 -15.70
C CYS A 364 -9.45 34.35 -15.57
N GLY A 365 -9.55 35.25 -14.58
CA GLY A 365 -10.63 36.22 -14.34
C GLY A 365 -10.40 37.66 -14.84
N GLY A 366 -9.81 37.85 -16.03
CA GLY A 366 -9.69 39.17 -16.68
C GLY A 366 -10.83 39.55 -17.65
N SER A 367 -11.84 38.71 -17.85
CA SER A 367 -12.95 39.02 -18.78
C SER A 367 -14.30 38.57 -18.22
N ALA A 368 -15.07 39.52 -17.67
CA ALA A 368 -16.53 39.57 -17.49
C ALA A 368 -17.37 38.32 -17.08
N ALA A 369 -16.78 37.17 -16.73
CA ALA A 369 -17.49 35.91 -16.54
C ALA A 369 -16.75 34.90 -15.63
N GLY A 370 -16.21 35.31 -14.48
CA GLY A 370 -15.88 34.41 -13.35
C GLY A 370 -15.26 33.03 -13.64
N GLY A 371 -14.39 32.91 -14.65
CA GLY A 371 -13.81 31.64 -15.11
C GLY A 371 -12.53 31.25 -14.36
N SER A 372 -12.28 29.94 -14.27
CA SER A 372 -11.03 29.32 -13.79
C SER A 372 -10.34 28.62 -14.96
N CYS A 373 -9.01 28.52 -14.92
CA CYS A 373 -8.26 27.65 -15.83
C CYS A 373 -8.06 26.26 -15.21
N ASP A 374 -8.50 25.22 -15.93
CA ASP A 374 -8.32 23.83 -15.50
C ASP A 374 -6.81 23.49 -15.51
N ARG A 375 -6.33 22.84 -14.45
CA ARG A 375 -4.94 22.39 -14.37
C ARG A 375 -4.77 21.12 -15.18
N VAL A 376 -3.90 21.18 -16.19
CA VAL A 376 -3.65 20.06 -17.10
C VAL A 376 -2.30 19.40 -16.78
N PRO A 377 -2.12 18.09 -17.06
CA PRO A 377 -0.85 17.37 -16.85
C PRO A 377 0.20 17.74 -17.90
N TRP A 378 0.63 19.00 -17.89
CA TRP A 378 1.73 19.56 -18.67
C TRP A 378 2.50 20.52 -17.78
N PHE A 379 3.82 20.47 -17.84
CA PHE A 379 4.73 21.53 -17.40
C PHE A 379 5.00 22.49 -18.56
N SER A 380 5.46 23.70 -18.27
CA SER A 380 5.64 24.70 -19.32
C SER A 380 6.83 24.36 -20.24
N ASN A 381 6.54 24.24 -21.54
CA ASN A 381 7.52 23.98 -22.58
C ASN A 381 7.10 24.63 -23.91
N PRO A 382 7.79 25.69 -24.38
CA PRO A 382 7.45 26.38 -25.62
C PRO A 382 7.60 25.52 -26.89
N ALA A 383 8.32 24.40 -26.83
CA ALA A 383 8.48 23.47 -27.95
C ALA A 383 7.33 22.45 -28.08
N VAL A 384 6.44 22.38 -27.08
CA VAL A 384 5.30 21.47 -27.06
C VAL A 384 4.02 22.26 -27.22
N SER A 385 3.06 21.73 -27.99
CA SER A 385 1.75 22.37 -28.17
C SER A 385 0.62 21.47 -27.67
N ARG A 386 -0.34 22.07 -26.97
CA ARG A 386 -1.60 21.46 -26.56
C ARG A 386 -2.73 22.09 -27.37
N SER A 387 -3.38 21.30 -28.22
CA SER A 387 -4.51 21.78 -29.06
C SER A 387 -4.18 23.04 -29.88
N GLY A 388 -2.96 23.14 -30.41
CA GLY A 388 -2.52 24.25 -31.26
C GLY A 388 -1.89 25.44 -30.52
N ASP A 389 -1.99 25.49 -29.19
CA ASP A 389 -1.33 26.51 -28.36
C ASP A 389 -0.04 25.95 -27.75
N ALA A 390 1.05 26.72 -27.74
CA ALA A 390 2.27 26.32 -27.04
C ALA A 390 2.01 26.20 -25.53
N THR A 391 2.69 25.28 -24.84
CA THR A 391 2.52 25.12 -23.39
C THR A 391 3.45 26.02 -22.57
N GLY A 392 4.16 26.95 -23.21
CA GLY A 392 5.06 27.89 -22.55
C GLY A 392 5.57 28.96 -23.51
N VAL A 393 6.48 29.78 -23.02
CA VAL A 393 7.06 30.92 -23.75
C VAL A 393 8.57 30.75 -23.87
N ALA A 394 9.11 30.94 -25.08
CA ALA A 394 10.51 30.71 -25.41
C ALA A 394 11.48 31.57 -24.58
N LEU A 395 12.66 31.02 -24.25
CA LEU A 395 13.73 31.70 -23.49
C LEU A 395 14.22 33.00 -24.15
N THR A 396 14.00 33.18 -25.45
CA THR A 396 14.37 34.39 -26.20
C THR A 396 13.32 35.50 -26.13
N ALA A 397 12.15 35.23 -25.54
CA ALA A 397 11.10 36.23 -25.31
C ALA A 397 11.40 37.07 -24.07
N THR A 398 10.65 38.17 -23.91
CA THR A 398 10.78 39.07 -22.75
C THR A 398 10.31 38.41 -21.45
N ASP A 399 9.30 37.54 -21.54
CA ASP A 399 8.67 36.88 -20.39
C ASP A 399 8.64 35.36 -20.61
N PRO A 400 9.79 34.67 -20.48
CA PRO A 400 9.89 33.23 -20.76
C PRO A 400 9.17 32.37 -19.71
N GLU A 401 8.57 31.25 -20.12
CA GLU A 401 7.81 30.35 -19.25
C GLU A 401 8.16 28.91 -19.66
N HIS A 402 9.07 28.29 -18.93
CA HIS A 402 9.78 27.08 -19.38
C HIS A 402 10.32 26.23 -18.21
N ASN A 403 9.44 25.59 -17.43
CA ASN A 403 9.80 24.64 -16.36
C ASN A 403 10.74 23.53 -16.87
N VAL A 404 10.51 23.03 -18.09
CA VAL A 404 11.32 21.93 -18.63
C VAL A 404 12.81 22.26 -18.75
N ASN A 405 13.16 23.54 -18.92
CA ASN A 405 14.57 23.96 -18.94
C ASN A 405 15.22 23.78 -17.55
N VAL A 406 14.53 24.18 -16.47
CA VAL A 406 15.09 24.01 -15.12
C VAL A 406 15.19 22.54 -14.73
N PHE A 407 14.22 21.72 -15.13
CA PHE A 407 14.28 20.27 -14.94
C PHE A 407 15.51 19.69 -15.62
N THR A 408 15.71 19.97 -16.91
CA THR A 408 16.88 19.49 -17.66
C THR A 408 18.21 19.88 -17.00
N ASN A 409 18.28 21.06 -16.38
CA ASN A 409 19.49 21.52 -15.67
C ASN A 409 19.70 20.82 -14.32
N ASN A 410 18.62 20.34 -13.69
CA ASN A 410 18.64 19.76 -12.35
C ASN A 410 18.52 18.22 -12.34
N ASP A 411 18.09 17.58 -13.44
CA ASP A 411 17.86 16.13 -13.55
C ASP A 411 19.07 15.33 -13.08
N ALA A 412 20.27 15.70 -13.53
CA ALA A 412 21.50 15.01 -13.17
C ALA A 412 21.89 15.20 -11.69
N GLU A 413 21.49 16.30 -11.06
CA GLU A 413 21.74 16.54 -9.64
C GLU A 413 20.74 15.76 -8.79
N VAL A 414 19.45 15.86 -9.13
CA VAL A 414 18.35 15.27 -8.35
C VAL A 414 18.35 13.74 -8.44
N ALA A 415 18.51 13.16 -9.63
CA ALA A 415 18.62 11.70 -9.83
C ALA A 415 19.84 11.06 -9.14
N ARG A 416 20.62 11.87 -8.42
CA ARG A 416 21.89 11.51 -7.80
C ARG A 416 21.96 11.96 -6.35
N TYR A 417 20.83 12.32 -5.75
CA TYR A 417 20.79 12.62 -4.33
C TYR A 417 21.07 11.38 -3.49
N ARG A 418 20.61 10.20 -3.92
CA ARG A 418 20.90 8.92 -3.25
C ARG A 418 21.44 7.87 -4.22
N CYS A 419 22.46 8.28 -4.98
CA CYS A 419 23.18 7.45 -5.93
C CYS A 419 23.39 5.99 -5.52
N LEU A 420 23.24 5.09 -6.49
CA LEU A 420 24.03 3.87 -6.57
C LEU A 420 25.50 4.27 -6.67
N ARG A 421 26.17 4.35 -5.52
CA ARG A 421 27.63 4.40 -5.53
C ARG A 421 28.08 3.18 -6.31
N THR A 422 28.86 3.40 -7.37
CA THR A 422 29.55 2.35 -8.14
C THR A 422 30.51 1.50 -7.29
N THR A 423 30.48 1.66 -5.95
CA THR A 423 31.15 0.80 -4.99
C THR A 423 30.34 -0.41 -4.55
N SER A 424 29.04 -0.53 -4.85
CA SER A 424 28.38 -1.84 -4.73
C SER A 424 28.11 -2.43 -6.11
N ALA A 425 29.17 -2.99 -6.71
CA ALA A 425 29.07 -3.89 -7.86
C ALA A 425 28.35 -5.21 -7.52
N THR A 426 27.82 -5.33 -6.30
CA THR A 426 27.14 -6.51 -5.79
C THR A 426 25.64 -6.24 -5.70
N ALA A 427 24.86 -7.31 -5.77
CA ALA A 427 23.47 -7.25 -5.35
C ALA A 427 23.41 -7.05 -3.83
N ASP A 428 22.25 -6.63 -3.36
CA ASP A 428 21.89 -6.51 -1.95
C ASP A 428 20.41 -6.87 -1.90
N VAL A 429 20.16 -8.17 -1.95
CA VAL A 429 18.83 -8.74 -1.93
C VAL A 429 18.43 -8.94 -0.48
N TRP A 430 17.19 -8.60 -0.13
CA TRP A 430 16.69 -8.73 1.23
C TRP A 430 15.17 -8.84 1.26
N MET A 431 14.63 -9.23 2.40
CA MET A 431 13.20 -9.33 2.65
C MET A 431 12.85 -8.72 4.01
N LYS A 432 11.63 -8.18 4.15
CA LYS A 432 11.19 -7.53 5.39
C LYS A 432 10.73 -8.53 6.46
N ASP A 433 11.33 -8.47 7.64
CA ASP A 433 10.85 -9.09 8.88
C ASP A 433 9.57 -8.45 9.39
N ARG A 434 9.47 -7.13 9.21
CA ARG A 434 8.45 -6.25 9.74
C ARG A 434 8.20 -5.11 8.75
N TRP A 435 7.07 -4.42 8.88
CA TRP A 435 6.83 -3.25 8.03
C TRP A 435 7.91 -2.18 8.20
N GLU A 436 8.39 -2.04 9.44
CA GLU A 436 9.41 -1.10 9.86
C GLU A 436 10.84 -1.50 9.46
N ASP A 437 11.04 -2.73 8.95
CA ASP A 437 12.36 -3.23 8.55
C ASP A 437 12.91 -2.46 7.34
N THR A 438 14.17 -2.05 7.40
CA THR A 438 14.87 -1.21 6.45
C THR A 438 15.90 -1.99 5.62
N GLY A 439 16.08 -3.29 5.88
CA GLY A 439 17.07 -4.16 5.25
C GLY A 439 18.41 -4.21 5.99
N GLY A 440 18.52 -3.53 7.15
CA GLY A 440 19.72 -3.54 7.97
C GLY A 440 19.89 -4.83 8.79
N GLU A 441 21.15 -5.18 9.09
CA GLU A 441 21.47 -6.41 9.82
C GLU A 441 22.35 -6.17 11.06
N PRO A 442 21.86 -6.46 12.28
CA PRO A 442 20.44 -6.53 12.64
C PRO A 442 19.78 -5.16 12.57
N ASP A 443 18.51 -5.11 12.17
CA ASP A 443 17.81 -3.83 12.08
C ASP A 443 17.37 -3.30 13.47
N THR A 444 17.82 -2.09 13.79
CA THR A 444 17.37 -1.35 14.98
C THR A 444 15.89 -1.00 14.96
N ALA A 445 15.28 -0.79 13.78
CA ALA A 445 13.87 -0.48 13.61
C ALA A 445 12.95 -1.65 13.99
N THR A 446 13.47 -2.88 13.91
CA THR A 446 12.73 -4.09 14.27
C THR A 446 13.00 -4.55 15.71
N ALA A 447 13.84 -3.82 16.47
CA ALA A 447 14.25 -4.21 17.82
C ALA A 447 13.05 -4.50 18.74
N GLY A 448 13.06 -5.68 19.38
CA GLY A 448 11.99 -6.13 20.27
C GLY A 448 10.66 -6.49 19.59
N LYS A 449 10.57 -6.37 18.26
CA LYS A 449 9.36 -6.77 17.51
C LYS A 449 9.32 -8.29 17.30
N PRO A 450 8.11 -8.88 17.18
CA PRO A 450 7.98 -10.30 16.91
C PRO A 450 8.31 -10.61 15.46
N MET A 451 9.33 -11.44 15.26
CA MET A 451 9.90 -11.81 13.94
C MET A 451 9.01 -12.78 13.14
N TRP A 452 8.00 -13.37 13.77
CA TRP A 452 7.05 -14.31 13.15
C TRP A 452 5.88 -13.65 12.42
N GLN A 453 6.01 -12.38 12.05
CA GLN A 453 4.94 -11.58 11.45
C GLN A 453 5.39 -10.87 10.19
N SER A 454 6.34 -11.47 9.46
CA SER A 454 6.81 -10.89 8.20
C SER A 454 5.64 -10.58 7.27
N PRO A 455 5.52 -9.32 6.80
CA PRO A 455 4.53 -8.95 5.81
C PRO A 455 4.88 -9.51 4.41
N TYR A 456 6.12 -9.94 4.21
CA TYR A 456 6.63 -10.40 2.92
C TYR A 456 6.43 -11.90 2.71
N ILE A 457 5.80 -12.59 3.67
CA ILE A 457 5.15 -13.88 3.45
C ILE A 457 3.65 -13.66 3.55
N TRP A 458 2.87 -14.09 2.58
CA TRP A 458 1.41 -14.20 2.72
C TRP A 458 0.89 -15.44 2.00
N VAL A 459 -0.35 -15.83 2.33
CA VAL A 459 -0.97 -17.04 1.80
C VAL A 459 -2.34 -16.68 1.26
N ARG A 460 -2.71 -17.25 0.11
CA ARG A 460 -4.04 -17.17 -0.48
C ARG A 460 -4.61 -18.58 -0.66
N ASN A 461 -5.93 -18.72 -0.53
CA ASN A 461 -6.64 -19.97 -0.79
C ASN A 461 -7.02 -20.14 -2.27
N SER A 462 -6.63 -19.20 -3.11
CA SER A 462 -6.78 -19.21 -4.57
C SER A 462 -5.59 -18.50 -5.18
N GLU A 463 -5.15 -18.93 -6.35
CA GLU A 463 -4.01 -18.33 -7.04
C GLU A 463 -4.28 -16.86 -7.37
N ASP A 464 -3.40 -15.99 -6.89
CA ASP A 464 -3.34 -14.58 -7.25
C ASP A 464 -2.33 -14.38 -8.38
N THR A 465 -2.76 -14.69 -9.61
CA THR A 465 -1.92 -14.59 -10.82
C THR A 465 -1.55 -13.15 -11.20
N THR A 466 -2.21 -12.18 -10.58
CA THR A 466 -2.16 -10.76 -10.90
C THR A 466 -1.55 -9.93 -9.77
N LEU A 467 -1.19 -10.59 -8.64
CA LEU A 467 -0.59 -10.01 -7.44
C LEU A 467 -1.42 -8.86 -6.85
N GLU A 468 -2.74 -8.95 -7.00
CA GLU A 468 -3.71 -7.90 -6.61
C GLU A 468 -3.96 -7.87 -5.11
N HIS A 469 -3.68 -8.98 -4.44
CA HIS A 469 -3.86 -9.21 -3.02
C HIS A 469 -2.50 -9.32 -2.31
N GLU A 470 -1.52 -8.56 -2.78
CA GLU A 470 -0.22 -8.47 -2.15
C GLU A 470 -0.36 -8.15 -0.66
N HIS A 471 0.37 -8.88 0.18
CA HIS A 471 0.33 -8.78 1.65
C HIS A 471 -1.01 -9.17 2.31
N GLU A 472 -2.04 -9.55 1.55
CA GLU A 472 -3.30 -10.02 2.10
C GLU A 472 -3.24 -11.50 2.46
N HIS A 473 -2.89 -11.78 3.71
CA HIS A 473 -2.83 -13.14 4.23
C HIS A 473 -4.21 -13.76 4.53
N GLN A 474 -4.35 -15.04 4.18
CA GLN A 474 -5.45 -15.93 4.55
C GLN A 474 -4.89 -17.19 5.23
N ASP A 475 -5.67 -17.79 6.12
CA ASP A 475 -5.33 -19.08 6.71
C ASP A 475 -5.30 -20.18 5.63
N PRO A 476 -4.21 -20.96 5.48
CA PRO A 476 -4.18 -22.09 4.57
C PRO A 476 -5.30 -23.10 4.86
N GLN A 477 -5.95 -23.61 3.82
CA GLN A 477 -7.06 -24.55 3.91
C GLN A 477 -6.58 -26.00 3.69
N LEU A 478 -6.77 -26.86 4.68
CA LEU A 478 -6.44 -28.28 4.60
C LEU A 478 -7.33 -28.98 3.56
N GLY A 479 -6.70 -29.65 2.59
CA GLY A 479 -7.39 -30.39 1.54
C GLY A 479 -7.64 -29.61 0.26
N SER A 480 -7.17 -28.35 0.17
CA SER A 480 -7.07 -27.58 -1.07
C SER A 480 -5.63 -27.11 -1.31
N THR A 481 -5.33 -26.73 -2.55
CA THR A 481 -4.07 -26.05 -2.88
C THR A 481 -4.13 -24.62 -2.38
N ASN A 482 -3.14 -24.23 -1.59
CA ASN A 482 -2.93 -22.87 -1.13
C ASN A 482 -1.75 -22.26 -1.88
N HIS A 483 -1.66 -20.93 -1.91
CA HIS A 483 -0.67 -20.20 -2.70
C HIS A 483 0.08 -19.28 -1.76
N VAL A 484 1.34 -19.60 -1.47
CA VAL A 484 2.23 -18.79 -0.64
C VAL A 484 3.03 -17.86 -1.54
N TYR A 485 3.20 -16.61 -1.12
CA TYR A 485 3.95 -15.61 -1.85
C TYR A 485 5.05 -15.04 -0.96
N VAL A 486 6.22 -14.82 -1.54
CA VAL A 486 7.41 -14.25 -0.90
C VAL A 486 7.88 -13.04 -1.70
N LYS A 487 7.95 -11.86 -1.07
CA LYS A 487 8.43 -10.62 -1.72
C LYS A 487 9.89 -10.37 -1.38
N LEU A 488 10.70 -10.02 -2.38
CA LEU A 488 12.11 -9.67 -2.28
C LEU A 488 12.36 -8.24 -2.73
N HIS A 489 13.38 -7.62 -2.16
CA HIS A 489 13.94 -6.33 -2.56
C HIS A 489 15.37 -6.57 -2.99
N ASN A 490 15.82 -5.88 -4.02
CA ASN A 490 17.23 -5.78 -4.36
C ASN A 490 17.59 -4.29 -4.39
N THR A 491 18.14 -3.86 -3.26
CA THR A 491 18.79 -2.57 -3.11
C THR A 491 20.24 -2.62 -3.62
N GLY A 492 20.70 -3.66 -4.26
CA GLY A 492 22.01 -3.68 -4.92
C GLY A 492 22.01 -2.97 -6.28
N GLY A 493 23.22 -2.68 -6.78
CA GLY A 493 23.43 -2.17 -8.13
C GLY A 493 23.55 -3.26 -9.20
N ALA A 494 23.65 -4.53 -8.80
CA ALA A 494 23.75 -5.67 -9.69
C ALA A 494 22.55 -6.62 -9.52
N SER A 495 22.26 -7.40 -10.57
CA SER A 495 21.35 -8.52 -10.45
C SER A 495 22.03 -9.68 -9.72
N GLU A 496 21.30 -10.39 -8.87
CA GLU A 496 21.75 -11.65 -8.27
C GLU A 496 20.79 -12.77 -8.59
N SER A 497 21.34 -13.97 -8.66
CA SER A 497 20.57 -15.19 -8.88
C SER A 497 20.83 -16.16 -7.75
N ALA A 498 19.75 -16.61 -7.13
CA ALA A 498 19.78 -17.57 -6.05
C ALA A 498 18.42 -18.28 -5.97
N ASP A 499 18.30 -19.21 -5.04
CA ASP A 499 17.05 -19.90 -4.77
C ASP A 499 16.27 -19.18 -3.67
N VAL A 500 14.97 -18.94 -3.91
CA VAL A 500 14.03 -18.63 -2.82
C VAL A 500 13.50 -19.93 -2.29
N GLU A 501 13.87 -20.25 -1.06
CA GLU A 501 13.46 -21.46 -0.37
C GLU A 501 12.31 -21.15 0.58
N LEU A 502 11.27 -22.00 0.58
CA LEU A 502 10.16 -21.88 1.51
C LEU A 502 10.06 -23.15 2.36
N TYR A 503 9.95 -22.97 3.68
CA TYR A 503 9.85 -24.05 4.65
C TYR A 503 8.62 -23.90 5.53
N PHE A 504 8.18 -25.01 6.14
CA PHE A 504 7.25 -24.98 7.25
C PHE A 504 7.73 -25.82 8.44
N ALA A 505 7.32 -25.45 9.64
CA ALA A 505 7.48 -26.25 10.86
C ALA A 505 6.20 -26.22 11.68
N SER A 506 5.94 -27.31 12.42
CA SER A 506 4.83 -27.32 13.40
C SER A 506 5.22 -26.48 14.60
N ALA A 507 4.31 -25.64 15.11
CA ALA A 507 4.61 -24.79 16.27
C ALA A 507 4.99 -25.56 17.55
N SER A 508 4.66 -26.85 17.62
CA SER A 508 5.02 -27.75 18.72
C SER A 508 6.42 -28.36 18.61
N THR A 509 7.20 -28.03 17.57
CA THR A 509 8.57 -28.51 17.38
C THR A 509 9.58 -27.52 17.96
N ASN A 510 10.81 -27.97 18.21
CA ASN A 510 11.88 -27.05 18.58
C ASN A 510 12.24 -26.22 17.35
N LEU A 511 11.66 -25.03 17.22
CA LEU A 511 11.85 -24.15 16.06
C LEU A 511 13.30 -23.67 15.90
N ASN A 512 14.12 -23.78 16.94
CA ASN A 512 15.56 -23.48 16.92
C ASN A 512 16.41 -24.64 16.38
N ASP A 513 15.81 -25.79 16.06
CA ASP A 513 16.48 -26.91 15.43
C ASP A 513 16.07 -26.97 13.94
N PRO A 514 16.98 -26.63 13.01
CA PRO A 514 16.70 -26.61 11.58
C PRO A 514 16.16 -27.94 11.04
N SER A 515 16.44 -29.07 11.68
CA SER A 515 15.93 -30.38 11.23
C SER A 515 14.41 -30.55 11.40
N ASN A 516 13.76 -29.67 12.17
CA ASN A 516 12.29 -29.64 12.31
C ASN A 516 11.59 -28.84 11.20
N TRP A 517 12.34 -28.15 10.34
CA TRP A 517 11.81 -27.39 9.21
C TRP A 517 11.77 -28.27 7.96
N THR A 518 10.58 -28.41 7.39
CA THR A 518 10.34 -29.18 6.15
C THR A 518 10.23 -28.22 4.99
N GLN A 519 11.04 -28.40 3.94
CA GLN A 519 10.97 -27.57 2.74
C GLN A 519 9.66 -27.84 1.99
N ILE A 520 8.95 -26.76 1.64
CA ILE A 520 7.80 -26.77 0.73
C ILE A 520 8.32 -26.85 -0.70
N ASP A 521 9.17 -25.90 -1.09
CA ASP A 521 9.79 -25.85 -2.42
C ASP A 521 11.04 -24.95 -2.40
N SER A 522 11.80 -25.01 -3.50
CA SER A 522 12.92 -24.11 -3.80
C SER A 522 12.79 -23.60 -5.23
N VAL A 523 12.77 -22.28 -5.41
CA VAL A 523 12.52 -21.65 -6.71
C VAL A 523 13.67 -20.73 -7.08
N ALA A 524 14.40 -21.10 -8.14
CA ALA A 524 15.46 -20.26 -8.70
C ALA A 524 14.89 -18.94 -9.24
N ARG A 525 15.53 -17.83 -8.86
CA ARG A 525 15.17 -16.48 -9.29
C ARG A 525 16.41 -15.65 -9.61
N THR A 526 16.21 -14.69 -10.50
CA THR A 526 17.17 -13.63 -10.79
C THR A 526 16.48 -12.30 -10.55
N ILE A 527 16.93 -11.55 -9.56
CA ILE A 527 16.35 -10.25 -9.22
C ILE A 527 17.32 -9.15 -9.63
N GLY A 528 16.89 -8.26 -10.53
CA GLY A 528 17.57 -6.99 -10.82
C GLY A 528 17.29 -5.97 -9.71
N SER A 529 17.85 -4.75 -9.79
CA SER A 529 17.51 -3.70 -8.83
C SER A 529 15.99 -3.44 -8.83
N GLY A 530 15.37 -3.43 -7.65
CA GLY A 530 13.91 -3.28 -7.50
C GLY A 530 13.30 -4.39 -6.63
N VAL A 531 12.11 -4.86 -7.01
CA VAL A 531 11.30 -5.81 -6.23
C VAL A 531 10.90 -6.99 -7.09
N ASP A 532 10.83 -8.18 -6.51
CA ASP A 532 10.27 -9.39 -7.13
C ASP A 532 9.36 -10.14 -6.16
N ILE A 533 8.40 -10.92 -6.67
CA ILE A 533 7.49 -11.74 -5.86
C ILE A 533 7.50 -13.18 -6.39
N VAL A 534 7.81 -14.11 -5.50
CA VAL A 534 7.90 -15.54 -5.80
C VAL A 534 6.66 -16.25 -5.27
N HIS A 535 6.04 -17.04 -6.14
CA HIS A 535 4.85 -17.83 -5.83
C HIS A 535 5.20 -19.31 -5.61
N PHE A 536 4.63 -19.88 -4.56
CA PHE A 536 4.75 -21.27 -4.14
C PHE A 536 3.36 -21.92 -3.99
N PRO A 537 2.98 -22.89 -4.84
CA PRO A 537 1.81 -23.71 -4.58
C PRO A 537 2.08 -24.69 -3.43
N TRP A 538 1.15 -24.78 -2.48
CA TRP A 538 1.24 -25.65 -1.31
C TRP A 538 -0.04 -26.48 -1.18
N SER A 539 0.01 -27.75 -1.64
CA SER A 539 -1.10 -28.70 -1.58
C SER A 539 -0.98 -29.71 -0.42
N ASP A 540 0.25 -30.02 -0.01
CA ASP A 540 0.54 -31.13 0.88
C ASP A 540 0.60 -30.64 2.33
N LEU A 541 -0.52 -30.06 2.80
CA LEU A 541 -0.59 -29.47 4.13
C LEU A 541 -0.51 -30.58 5.21
N PRO A 542 0.30 -30.38 6.27
CA PRO A 542 0.58 -31.39 7.30
C PRO A 542 -0.60 -31.74 8.22
N GLY A 543 -1.69 -30.97 8.17
CA GLY A 543 -2.85 -31.10 9.06
C GLY A 543 -3.33 -29.74 9.55
N THR A 544 -4.45 -29.71 10.28
CA THR A 544 -4.94 -28.48 10.91
C THR A 544 -4.14 -28.14 12.16
N GLY A 545 -3.88 -26.85 12.42
CA GLY A 545 -3.15 -26.40 13.60
C GLY A 545 -2.28 -25.17 13.34
N HIS A 546 -1.44 -24.84 14.31
CA HIS A 546 -0.50 -23.72 14.20
C HIS A 546 0.83 -24.16 13.57
N TYR A 547 1.26 -23.43 12.56
CA TYR A 547 2.49 -23.67 11.83
C TYR A 547 3.27 -22.38 11.64
N CYS A 548 4.56 -22.54 11.37
CA CYS A 548 5.46 -21.46 11.02
C CYS A 548 5.91 -21.65 9.58
N LEU A 549 5.96 -20.57 8.80
CA LEU A 549 6.57 -20.49 7.49
C LEU A 549 7.87 -19.70 7.59
N LEU A 550 8.91 -20.19 6.94
CA LEU A 550 10.21 -19.53 6.88
C LEU A 550 10.62 -19.44 5.42
N ALA A 551 10.92 -18.23 4.95
CA ALA A 551 11.43 -18.01 3.60
C ALA A 551 12.88 -17.57 3.67
N ARG A 552 13.71 -18.09 2.76
CA ARG A 552 15.14 -17.81 2.70
C ARG A 552 15.58 -17.48 1.28
N TRP A 553 16.37 -16.42 1.09
CA TRP A 553 17.15 -16.18 -0.11
C TRP A 553 18.51 -16.90 0.03
N ASN A 554 18.72 -17.99 -0.69
CA ASN A 554 19.87 -18.87 -0.49
C ASN A 554 20.95 -18.65 -1.56
N THR A 555 21.81 -17.66 -1.34
CA THR A 555 22.89 -17.28 -2.28
C THR A 555 24.08 -18.25 -2.30
N ASP A 556 24.32 -18.97 -1.20
CA ASP A 556 25.50 -19.82 -1.03
C ASP A 556 25.22 -21.33 -1.21
N GLY A 557 23.95 -21.70 -1.40
CA GLY A 557 23.51 -23.10 -1.54
C GLY A 557 23.70 -23.93 -0.26
N SER A 558 23.91 -23.27 0.89
CA SER A 558 24.07 -23.95 2.16
C SER A 558 22.73 -24.46 2.69
N ALA A 559 22.77 -25.51 3.52
CA ALA A 559 21.58 -25.97 4.22
C ALA A 559 21.13 -24.94 5.27
N LEU A 560 19.84 -24.96 5.61
CA LEU A 560 19.28 -24.11 6.66
C LEU A 560 19.97 -24.38 8.01
N THR A 561 20.56 -23.35 8.63
CA THR A 561 21.24 -23.47 9.93
C THR A 561 21.00 -22.27 10.84
N PHE A 562 20.62 -22.52 12.09
CA PHE A 562 20.58 -21.54 13.18
C PHE A 562 20.47 -22.27 14.52
N THR A 563 20.76 -21.56 15.62
CA THR A 563 20.61 -22.07 17.00
C THR A 563 19.58 -21.28 17.83
N ASP A 564 19.21 -20.10 17.35
CA ASP A 564 18.12 -19.26 17.83
C ASP A 564 17.47 -18.62 16.60
N LEU A 565 16.24 -19.03 16.30
CA LEU A 565 15.53 -18.57 15.12
C LEU A 565 15.24 -17.07 15.17
N ASN A 566 14.86 -16.53 16.34
CA ASN A 566 14.49 -15.11 16.44
C ASN A 566 15.71 -14.22 16.24
N ALA A 567 16.85 -14.64 16.81
CA ALA A 567 18.11 -13.93 16.63
C ALA A 567 18.63 -14.07 15.19
N ALA A 568 18.46 -15.23 14.56
CA ALA A 568 18.86 -15.46 13.18
C ALA A 568 18.08 -14.58 12.21
N VAL A 569 16.74 -14.66 12.21
CA VAL A 569 15.85 -13.84 11.37
C VAL A 569 16.18 -12.35 11.53
N ARG A 570 16.32 -11.88 12.76
CA ARG A 570 16.65 -10.47 13.03
C ARG A 570 18.01 -10.02 12.48
N ALA A 571 18.96 -10.93 12.36
CA ALA A 571 20.35 -10.62 12.03
C ALA A 571 20.69 -10.91 10.56
N ASP A 572 19.73 -11.43 9.79
CA ASP A 572 19.93 -11.96 8.45
C ASP A 572 18.73 -11.57 7.59
N ASN A 573 18.92 -10.58 6.72
CA ASN A 573 17.89 -10.00 5.88
C ASN A 573 17.50 -10.91 4.70
N ASP A 574 18.23 -12.02 4.52
CA ASP A 574 17.89 -13.12 3.62
C ASP A 574 16.91 -14.12 4.25
N LEU A 575 16.51 -13.95 5.53
CA LEU A 575 15.71 -14.93 6.25
C LEU A 575 14.51 -14.29 6.98
N ILE A 576 13.29 -14.56 6.52
CA ILE A 576 12.06 -14.00 7.12
C ILE A 576 11.09 -15.08 7.63
N TRP A 577 10.37 -14.78 8.70
CA TRP A 577 9.47 -15.73 9.38
C TRP A 577 8.03 -15.22 9.48
N ARG A 578 7.07 -16.11 9.23
CA ARG A 578 5.64 -15.86 9.45
C ARG A 578 4.92 -17.04 10.09
N ASN A 579 4.09 -16.77 11.08
CA ASN A 579 3.15 -17.77 11.61
C ASN A 579 1.86 -17.85 10.78
N VAL A 580 1.33 -19.06 10.64
CA VAL A 580 0.08 -19.37 9.92
C VAL A 580 -0.76 -20.40 10.69
N ASN A 581 -2.07 -20.40 10.48
CA ASN A 581 -2.96 -21.43 11.00
C ASN A 581 -3.58 -22.21 9.86
N ILE A 582 -3.34 -23.52 9.80
CA ILE A 582 -4.00 -24.37 8.82
C ILE A 582 -5.39 -24.73 9.35
N VAL A 583 -6.43 -24.43 8.58
CA VAL A 583 -7.83 -24.62 8.94
C VAL A 583 -8.49 -25.67 8.05
N GLY A 584 -9.50 -26.38 8.57
CA GLY A 584 -10.26 -27.37 7.79
C GLY A 584 -11.23 -26.71 6.79
N LEU A 585 -11.50 -27.39 5.67
CA LEU A 585 -12.55 -26.98 4.71
C LEU A 585 -13.94 -27.25 5.30
N GLY A 586 -14.53 -26.27 6.00
CA GLY A 586 -15.93 -26.34 6.43
C GLY A 586 -16.33 -25.30 7.48
N GLY A 587 -17.18 -24.34 7.08
CA GLY A 587 -17.91 -23.47 8.02
C GLY A 587 -18.95 -24.25 8.83
N ASP A 588 -19.17 -23.82 10.07
CA ASP A 588 -20.11 -24.34 11.09
C ASP A 588 -19.64 -25.55 11.92
N GLN A 589 -18.41 -26.04 11.74
CA GLN A 589 -17.87 -27.15 12.54
C GLN A 589 -16.97 -26.67 13.68
N ALA A 590 -16.86 -27.48 14.74
CA ALA A 590 -15.93 -27.20 15.82
C ALA A 590 -14.48 -27.23 15.27
N VAL A 591 -13.73 -26.15 15.49
CA VAL A 591 -12.32 -26.06 15.09
C VAL A 591 -11.48 -26.34 16.32
N SER A 592 -10.61 -27.35 16.24
CA SER A 592 -9.70 -27.71 17.32
C SER A 592 -8.26 -27.54 16.87
N SER A 593 -7.43 -26.96 17.73
CA SER A 593 -5.99 -26.82 17.55
C SER A 593 -5.29 -27.45 18.74
N ALA A 594 -4.34 -28.34 18.48
CA ALA A 594 -3.53 -28.98 19.51
C ALA A 594 -2.13 -28.36 19.54
N PHE A 595 -1.61 -28.13 20.73
CA PHE A 595 -0.31 -27.52 20.96
C PHE A 595 0.36 -28.10 22.21
N THR A 596 1.66 -27.85 22.33
CA THR A 596 2.49 -28.43 23.39
C THR A 596 3.02 -27.32 24.29
N MET A 597 2.86 -27.52 25.59
CA MET A 597 3.48 -26.71 26.63
C MET A 597 4.68 -27.49 27.18
N ALA A 598 5.82 -26.82 27.36
CA ALA A 598 7.05 -27.46 27.82
C ALA A 598 7.57 -26.84 29.12
N GLY A 599 8.09 -27.64 30.04
CA GLY A 599 8.65 -27.12 31.28
C GLY A 599 9.89 -26.25 31.05
N ASP A 600 9.88 -25.07 31.68
CA ASP A 600 10.99 -24.11 31.65
C ASP A 600 12.25 -24.72 32.31
N ARG A 601 13.44 -24.38 31.78
CA ARG A 601 14.74 -24.85 32.30
C ARG A 601 15.04 -24.31 33.71
N ALA A 602 14.41 -23.22 34.13
CA ALA A 602 14.70 -22.56 35.40
C ALA A 602 13.66 -22.82 36.51
N THR A 603 12.39 -23.10 36.18
CA THR A 603 11.31 -23.21 37.18
C THR A 603 10.31 -24.31 36.85
N LEU A 604 9.72 -24.92 37.88
CA LEU A 604 8.70 -25.98 37.74
C LEU A 604 7.31 -25.43 37.41
N GLN A 605 7.14 -24.12 37.17
CA GLN A 605 5.84 -23.47 37.06
C GLN A 605 5.72 -22.65 35.79
N THR A 606 4.66 -22.88 35.02
CA THR A 606 4.35 -22.12 33.80
C THR A 606 2.89 -21.69 33.77
N TYR A 607 2.60 -20.59 33.07
CA TYR A 607 1.25 -20.06 32.91
C TYR A 607 0.92 -19.96 31.42
N LEU A 608 -0.36 -19.96 31.10
CA LEU A 608 -0.84 -19.66 29.76
C LEU A 608 -1.63 -18.36 29.79
N MET A 609 -1.19 -17.40 28.97
CA MET A 609 -1.92 -16.20 28.65
C MET A 609 -2.65 -16.42 27.32
N ILE A 610 -3.94 -16.09 27.29
CA ILE A 610 -4.77 -16.21 26.09
C ILE A 610 -5.25 -14.82 25.72
N THR A 611 -4.90 -14.36 24.53
CA THR A 611 -5.36 -13.10 23.96
C THR A 611 -6.30 -13.37 22.79
N THR A 612 -7.22 -12.44 22.53
CA THR A 612 -8.10 -12.50 21.37
C THR A 612 -7.91 -11.27 20.51
N LYS A 613 -7.87 -11.44 19.19
CA LYS A 613 -7.87 -10.31 18.24
C LYS A 613 -9.02 -10.50 17.24
N PRO A 614 -10.14 -9.77 17.40
CA PRO A 614 -11.19 -9.76 16.38
C PRO A 614 -10.71 -8.99 15.14
N MET A 615 -10.85 -9.58 13.96
CA MET A 615 -10.47 -8.98 12.67
C MET A 615 -11.71 -8.72 11.81
N SER A 616 -12.66 -7.96 12.35
CA SER A 616 -13.88 -7.55 11.61
C SER A 616 -14.21 -6.08 11.81
N ALA A 617 -14.55 -5.37 10.73
CA ALA A 617 -14.96 -3.96 10.75
C ALA A 617 -16.26 -3.71 11.56
N ARG A 618 -17.08 -4.74 11.78
CA ARG A 618 -18.28 -4.70 12.64
C ARG A 618 -18.02 -5.36 14.00
N LYS A 619 -18.64 -4.82 15.05
CA LYS A 619 -18.68 -5.46 16.38
C LYS A 619 -19.57 -6.71 16.31
N ILE A 620 -18.94 -7.88 16.37
CA ILE A 620 -19.62 -9.17 16.38
C ILE A 620 -19.64 -9.71 17.81
N PRO A 621 -20.79 -10.20 18.31
CA PRO A 621 -20.90 -10.70 19.68
C PRO A 621 -20.31 -12.12 19.76
N TRP A 622 -19.00 -12.25 19.61
CA TRP A 622 -18.27 -13.53 19.57
C TRP A 622 -18.56 -14.43 20.78
N ALA A 623 -18.73 -13.84 21.96
CA ALA A 623 -19.12 -14.57 23.18
C ALA A 623 -20.49 -15.27 23.09
N LYS A 624 -21.34 -14.92 22.11
CA LYS A 624 -22.63 -15.59 21.86
C LYS A 624 -22.56 -16.60 20.71
N LEU A 625 -21.46 -16.64 19.97
CA LEU A 625 -21.33 -17.40 18.73
C LEU A 625 -20.64 -18.74 18.92
N ALA A 626 -19.73 -18.83 19.89
CA ALA A 626 -19.00 -20.05 20.13
C ALA A 626 -18.64 -20.19 21.60
N THR A 627 -18.63 -21.44 22.06
CA THR A 627 -17.98 -21.80 23.32
C THR A 627 -16.55 -22.20 23.01
N VAL A 628 -15.60 -21.63 23.72
CA VAL A 628 -14.19 -21.98 23.57
C VAL A 628 -13.79 -22.81 24.78
N VAL A 629 -13.23 -23.99 24.52
CA VAL A 629 -12.81 -24.94 25.55
C VAL A 629 -11.32 -25.22 25.38
N LEU A 630 -10.56 -25.01 26.44
CA LEU A 630 -9.18 -25.43 26.58
C LEU A 630 -9.14 -26.75 27.34
N GLU A 631 -8.55 -27.78 26.74
CA GLU A 631 -8.29 -29.07 27.35
C GLU A 631 -6.79 -29.22 27.63
N ILE A 632 -6.43 -29.60 28.85
CA ILE A 632 -5.03 -29.75 29.31
C ILE A 632 -4.90 -31.10 30.02
N ASP A 633 -3.76 -31.80 29.87
CA ASP A 633 -3.52 -33.05 30.61
C ASP A 633 -3.69 -32.84 32.13
N PRO A 634 -4.58 -33.60 32.81
CA PRO A 634 -4.84 -33.42 34.23
C PRO A 634 -3.63 -33.71 35.12
N SER A 635 -2.60 -34.42 34.64
CA SER A 635 -1.40 -34.74 35.41
C SER A 635 -0.51 -33.54 35.72
N VAL A 636 -0.61 -32.46 34.94
CA VAL A 636 0.16 -31.22 35.12
C VAL A 636 -0.60 -30.13 35.88
N VAL A 637 -1.87 -30.40 36.21
CA VAL A 637 -2.79 -29.48 36.86
C VAL A 637 -2.82 -29.77 38.36
N ASP A 638 -2.29 -28.85 39.15
CA ASP A 638 -2.49 -28.84 40.61
C ASP A 638 -3.72 -27.98 40.94
N THR A 639 -4.89 -28.62 41.10
CA THR A 639 -6.16 -27.91 41.31
C THR A 639 -6.20 -27.06 42.58
N GLU A 640 -5.35 -27.33 43.57
CA GLU A 640 -5.28 -26.51 44.79
C GLU A 640 -4.50 -25.22 44.59
N LYS A 641 -3.62 -25.17 43.59
CA LYS A 641 -2.78 -24.00 43.27
C LYS A 641 -3.20 -23.28 41.99
N LEU A 642 -4.09 -23.89 41.20
CA LEU A 642 -4.50 -23.37 39.91
C LEU A 642 -5.25 -22.05 40.06
N ARG A 643 -4.72 -21.02 39.40
CA ARG A 643 -5.32 -19.71 39.24
C ARG A 643 -6.08 -19.66 37.92
N LEU A 644 -7.30 -19.15 37.99
CA LEU A 644 -8.20 -18.98 36.84
C LEU A 644 -8.67 -17.53 36.80
N GLU A 645 -8.23 -16.78 35.79
CA GLU A 645 -8.65 -15.38 35.62
C GLU A 645 -9.39 -15.18 34.31
N GLY A 646 -10.67 -14.86 34.45
CA GLY A 646 -11.58 -14.77 33.30
C GLY A 646 -11.78 -16.11 32.59
N VAL A 647 -11.48 -17.22 33.26
CA VAL A 647 -11.63 -18.61 32.81
C VAL A 647 -12.55 -19.34 33.79
N GLU A 648 -13.42 -20.21 33.29
CA GLU A 648 -14.30 -21.03 34.12
C GLU A 648 -13.90 -22.51 34.00
N GLN A 649 -13.69 -23.19 35.13
CA GLN A 649 -13.38 -24.62 35.09
C GLN A 649 -14.66 -25.43 34.82
N ILE A 650 -14.62 -26.29 33.79
CA ILE A 650 -15.72 -27.20 33.46
C ILE A 650 -15.56 -28.50 34.25
N ASP A 651 -14.37 -29.10 34.18
CA ASP A 651 -13.99 -30.30 34.91
C ASP A 651 -12.47 -30.35 35.15
N LYS A 652 -11.92 -31.52 35.50
CA LYS A 652 -10.51 -31.67 35.90
C LYS A 652 -9.52 -31.28 34.81
N ASN A 653 -9.88 -31.41 33.53
CA ASN A 653 -8.98 -31.17 32.41
C ASN A 653 -9.51 -30.15 31.40
N ARG A 654 -10.74 -29.65 31.55
CA ARG A 654 -11.36 -28.72 30.60
C ARG A 654 -11.77 -27.40 31.23
N TYR A 655 -11.49 -26.32 30.50
CA TYR A 655 -11.69 -24.95 30.94
C TYR A 655 -12.43 -24.15 29.86
N ALA A 656 -13.55 -23.54 30.21
CA ALA A 656 -14.28 -22.63 29.35
C ALA A 656 -13.59 -21.27 29.32
N LEU A 657 -13.43 -20.73 28.11
CA LEU A 657 -12.77 -19.47 27.83
C LEU A 657 -13.79 -18.48 27.27
N PRO A 658 -14.43 -17.65 28.12
CA PRO A 658 -15.25 -16.56 27.66
C PRO A 658 -14.46 -15.62 26.74
N LEU A 659 -14.97 -15.38 25.52
CA LEU A 659 -14.33 -14.51 24.52
C LEU A 659 -14.41 -13.01 24.86
N SER A 660 -15.10 -12.63 25.94
CA SER A 660 -15.18 -11.25 26.44
C SER A 660 -14.06 -10.93 27.42
N ASN A 661 -13.56 -9.69 27.40
CA ASN A 661 -12.55 -9.17 28.34
C ASN A 661 -11.25 -10.01 28.39
N PRO A 662 -10.51 -10.13 27.26
CA PRO A 662 -9.12 -10.65 27.26
C PRO A 662 -8.16 -9.65 27.99
N PRO A 663 -6.96 -10.09 28.43
CA PRO A 663 -6.41 -11.44 28.32
C PRO A 663 -6.96 -12.40 29.38
N LYS A 664 -6.88 -13.71 29.13
CA LYS A 664 -7.16 -14.76 30.13
C LYS A 664 -5.86 -15.35 30.64
N LEU A 665 -5.82 -15.71 31.91
CA LEU A 665 -4.65 -16.35 32.53
C LEU A 665 -5.05 -17.65 33.22
N ILE A 666 -4.30 -18.72 32.94
CA ILE A 666 -4.44 -20.02 33.59
C ILE A 666 -3.08 -20.56 34.00
N GLY A 667 -2.98 -21.11 35.22
CA GLY A 667 -1.75 -21.68 35.77
C GLY A 667 -1.61 -21.39 37.26
N PRO A 668 -0.51 -21.77 37.94
CA PRO A 668 0.65 -22.43 37.37
C PRO A 668 0.36 -23.90 37.03
N PHE A 669 0.95 -24.37 35.93
CA PHE A 669 1.10 -25.78 35.61
C PHE A 669 2.45 -26.27 36.08
N VAL A 670 2.49 -27.48 36.63
CA VAL A 670 3.72 -28.07 37.17
C VAL A 670 4.35 -28.98 36.12
N LEU A 671 5.44 -28.53 35.50
CA LEU A 671 6.19 -29.25 34.49
C LEU A 671 7.67 -29.27 34.83
N LYS A 672 8.31 -30.44 34.77
CA LYS A 672 9.78 -30.52 34.91
C LYS A 672 10.47 -29.92 33.68
N PRO A 673 11.71 -29.41 33.82
CA PRO A 673 12.50 -28.99 32.68
C PRO A 673 12.53 -30.04 31.55
N GLY A 674 12.07 -29.66 30.36
CA GLY A 674 12.00 -30.55 29.19
C GLY A 674 10.83 -31.55 29.16
N GLU A 675 10.01 -31.62 30.22
CA GLU A 675 8.74 -32.35 30.21
C GLU A 675 7.73 -31.60 29.34
N GLN A 676 7.01 -32.33 28.50
CA GLN A 676 6.04 -31.76 27.56
C GLN A 676 4.65 -32.28 27.88
N THR A 677 3.66 -31.42 27.75
CA THR A 677 2.25 -31.80 27.83
C THR A 677 1.46 -31.22 26.67
N LYS A 678 0.47 -31.97 26.20
CA LYS A 678 -0.42 -31.54 25.13
C LYS A 678 -1.62 -30.81 25.71
N LEU A 679 -2.06 -29.81 24.97
CA LEU A 679 -3.29 -29.12 25.21
C LEU A 679 -4.03 -28.90 23.89
N ALA A 680 -5.35 -28.86 23.97
CA ALA A 680 -6.22 -28.68 22.83
C ALA A 680 -7.14 -27.49 23.07
N LEU A 681 -7.21 -26.56 22.13
CA LEU A 681 -8.14 -25.45 22.15
C LEU A 681 -9.20 -25.71 21.09
N THR A 682 -10.45 -25.83 21.55
CA THR A 682 -11.59 -26.12 20.67
C THR A 682 -12.56 -24.94 20.70
N VAL A 683 -12.84 -24.39 19.52
CA VAL A 683 -13.93 -23.45 19.30
C VAL A 683 -15.13 -24.25 18.82
N ALA A 684 -16.15 -24.38 19.66
CA ALA A 684 -17.41 -25.05 19.34
C ALA A 684 -18.49 -24.00 19.03
N PRO A 685 -18.85 -23.80 17.75
CA PRO A 685 -19.87 -22.83 17.38
C PRO A 685 -21.28 -23.24 17.82
N ASP A 686 -22.09 -22.27 18.25
CA ASP A 686 -23.55 -22.43 18.33
C ASP A 686 -24.11 -22.29 16.91
N ALA A 687 -24.44 -23.43 16.29
CA ALA A 687 -24.91 -23.49 14.91
C ALA A 687 -26.16 -22.61 14.66
N ALA A 688 -27.04 -22.40 15.64
CA ALA A 688 -28.22 -21.55 15.47
C ALA A 688 -27.84 -20.07 15.47
N ALA A 689 -27.01 -19.64 16.42
CA ALA A 689 -26.52 -18.27 16.52
C ALA A 689 -25.61 -17.90 15.34
N VAL A 690 -24.73 -18.83 14.94
CA VAL A 690 -23.88 -18.71 13.75
C VAL A 690 -24.71 -18.54 12.50
N LYS A 691 -25.74 -19.36 12.29
CA LYS A 691 -26.61 -19.25 11.11
C LYS A 691 -27.41 -17.96 11.08
N GLU A 692 -27.89 -17.47 12.22
CA GLU A 692 -28.61 -16.20 12.31
C GLU A 692 -27.70 -15.01 11.98
N ILE A 693 -26.52 -14.95 12.61
CA ILE A 693 -25.57 -13.85 12.40
C ILE A 693 -24.99 -13.91 10.98
N SER A 694 -24.65 -15.10 10.46
CA SER A 694 -24.07 -15.28 9.11
C SER A 694 -24.99 -14.78 8.00
N ARG A 695 -26.31 -14.82 8.17
CA ARG A 695 -27.29 -14.24 7.21
C ARG A 695 -27.24 -12.71 7.14
N SER A 696 -26.71 -12.06 8.18
CA SER A 696 -26.60 -10.60 8.27
C SER A 696 -25.20 -10.08 7.96
N LEU A 697 -24.25 -11.00 7.71
CA LEU A 697 -22.90 -10.66 7.33
C LEU A 697 -22.85 -10.30 5.85
N ALA A 698 -22.12 -9.23 5.53
CA ALA A 698 -21.76 -8.88 4.17
C ALA A 698 -20.41 -9.48 3.76
N ASN A 699 -19.57 -9.85 4.74
CA ASN A 699 -18.25 -10.46 4.57
C ASN A 699 -18.02 -11.50 5.67
N PRO A 700 -17.14 -12.49 5.44
CA PRO A 700 -16.68 -13.38 6.51
C PRO A 700 -16.11 -12.57 7.67
N ALA A 701 -16.39 -13.03 8.89
CA ALA A 701 -15.87 -12.41 10.09
C ALA A 701 -14.90 -13.35 10.79
N HIS A 702 -13.85 -12.80 11.38
CA HIS A 702 -12.76 -13.60 11.89
C HIS A 702 -12.38 -13.19 13.31
N PHE A 703 -11.99 -14.17 14.13
CA PHE A 703 -11.28 -13.92 15.37
C PHE A 703 -10.13 -14.90 15.58
N ASP A 704 -9.02 -14.35 16.07
CA ASP A 704 -7.86 -15.12 16.51
C ASP A 704 -7.87 -15.29 18.02
N LEU A 705 -7.56 -16.50 18.48
CA LEU A 705 -7.11 -16.79 19.84
C LEU A 705 -5.63 -17.14 19.79
N THR A 706 -4.82 -16.42 20.55
CA THR A 706 -3.39 -16.71 20.71
C THR A 706 -3.14 -17.24 22.11
N VAL A 707 -2.37 -18.32 22.23
CA VAL A 707 -1.94 -18.90 23.50
C VAL A 707 -0.44 -18.71 23.67
N THR A 708 -0.08 -17.94 24.69
CA THR A 708 1.30 -17.61 25.06
C THR A 708 1.66 -18.31 26.36
N GLN A 709 2.68 -19.14 26.33
CA GLN A 709 3.30 -19.72 27.51
C GLN A 709 4.20 -18.69 28.20
N LEU A 710 3.94 -18.45 29.48
CA LEU A 710 4.68 -17.54 30.34
C LEU A 710 5.49 -18.32 31.40
N SER A 711 6.64 -17.76 31.77
CA SER A 711 7.44 -18.25 32.91
C SER A 711 6.86 -17.74 34.23
N SER A 712 7.26 -18.36 35.34
CA SER A 712 6.85 -17.94 36.69
C SER A 712 7.28 -16.52 37.08
N LYS A 713 8.35 -15.97 36.48
CA LYS A 713 8.79 -14.58 36.68
C LYS A 713 7.81 -13.54 36.13
N ALA A 714 7.03 -13.89 35.10
CA ALA A 714 6.04 -12.98 34.52
C ALA A 714 4.93 -12.60 35.52
N LEU A 715 4.71 -13.42 36.57
CA LEU A 715 3.69 -13.17 37.60
C LEU A 715 4.13 -12.12 38.64
N GLU A 716 5.42 -11.92 38.86
CA GLU A 716 5.92 -10.91 39.83
C GLU A 716 5.54 -9.48 39.40
N TYR A 717 5.39 -9.25 38.09
CA TYR A 717 4.98 -7.97 37.50
C TYR A 717 3.46 -7.79 37.46
N TYR A 718 2.70 -8.88 37.34
CA TYR A 718 1.23 -8.87 37.31
C TYR A 718 0.62 -8.25 38.59
N GLN A 719 1.27 -8.41 39.74
CA GLN A 719 0.79 -7.83 41.01
C GLN A 719 0.91 -6.30 41.07
N GLN A 720 1.62 -5.67 40.12
CA GLN A 720 1.91 -4.24 40.11
C GLN A 720 1.10 -3.47 39.04
N ASP A 721 0.87 -4.06 37.86
CA ASP A 721 0.06 -3.46 36.79
C ASP A 721 -0.51 -4.54 35.84
N HIS A 722 -1.84 -4.58 35.69
CA HIS A 722 -2.54 -5.51 34.80
C HIS A 722 -2.27 -5.24 33.31
N ALA A 723 -1.92 -4.00 32.93
CA ALA A 723 -1.63 -3.64 31.54
C ALA A 723 -0.23 -4.12 31.10
N ALA A 724 0.70 -4.30 32.03
CA ALA A 724 2.06 -4.76 31.75
C ALA A 724 2.14 -6.21 31.24
N LEU A 725 1.05 -6.99 31.32
CA LEU A 725 1.00 -8.38 30.84
C LEU A 725 1.18 -8.45 29.30
N TYR A 726 0.77 -7.42 28.56
CA TYR A 726 0.90 -7.35 27.10
C TYR A 726 2.36 -7.26 26.62
N ASP A 727 3.26 -6.75 27.47
CA ASP A 727 4.66 -6.51 27.13
C ASP A 727 5.60 -7.62 27.63
N GLN A 728 5.06 -8.71 28.20
CA GLN A 728 5.87 -9.76 28.80
C GLN A 728 6.47 -10.70 27.75
N PRO A 729 7.78 -11.01 27.84
CA PRO A 729 8.39 -12.02 26.99
C PRO A 729 7.78 -13.39 27.33
N GLY A 730 7.15 -14.00 26.33
CA GLY A 730 6.52 -15.32 26.42
C GLY A 730 6.63 -16.06 25.10
N LEU A 731 6.58 -17.39 25.16
CA LEU A 731 6.60 -18.22 23.95
C LEU A 731 5.16 -18.41 23.47
N VAL A 732 4.82 -17.91 22.28
CA VAL A 732 3.54 -18.27 21.65
C VAL A 732 3.61 -19.75 21.30
N ILE A 733 2.82 -20.57 22.00
CA ILE A 733 2.84 -22.04 21.84
C ILE A 733 1.71 -22.55 20.96
N GLY A 734 0.71 -21.71 20.67
CA GLY A 734 -0.39 -22.10 19.82
C GLY A 734 -1.48 -21.04 19.73
N GLY A 735 -2.58 -21.42 19.09
CA GLY A 735 -3.72 -20.57 18.86
C GLY A 735 -4.77 -21.31 18.05
N VAL A 736 -5.94 -20.70 17.94
CA VAL A 736 -6.99 -21.15 17.03
C VAL A 736 -7.66 -19.94 16.42
N SER A 737 -7.83 -19.98 15.11
CA SER A 737 -8.55 -18.97 14.36
C SER A 737 -9.91 -19.53 13.99
N TYR A 738 -10.95 -18.71 14.10
CA TYR A 738 -12.30 -19.11 13.70
C TYR A 738 -12.88 -18.05 12.77
N THR A 739 -13.29 -18.52 11.59
CA THR A 739 -13.91 -17.70 10.55
C THR A 739 -15.39 -18.06 10.44
N LEU A 740 -16.23 -17.05 10.66
CA LEU A 740 -17.66 -17.09 10.39
C LEU A 740 -17.89 -16.75 8.92
N THR A 741 -18.25 -17.74 8.11
CA THR A 741 -18.43 -17.61 6.66
C THR A 741 -19.85 -17.23 6.26
N LEU A 742 -20.01 -16.63 5.08
CA LEU A 742 -21.33 -16.38 4.47
C LEU A 742 -22.02 -17.70 4.13
N PRO A 743 -23.36 -17.79 4.19
CA PRO A 743 -24.09 -18.96 3.70
C PRO A 743 -23.83 -19.17 2.20
N ALA A 744 -23.51 -20.39 1.80
CA ALA A 744 -23.37 -20.74 0.39
C ALA A 744 -24.67 -20.43 -0.37
N GLY A 745 -24.60 -19.56 -1.39
CA GLY A 745 -25.73 -19.17 -2.23
C GLY A 745 -26.47 -17.89 -1.83
N ALA A 746 -25.91 -17.08 -0.92
CA ALA A 746 -26.39 -15.72 -0.67
C ALA A 746 -25.82 -14.76 -1.74
N ASN A 747 -26.64 -14.42 -2.74
CA ASN A 747 -26.40 -13.28 -3.65
C ASN A 747 -26.84 -11.98 -2.99
#